data_AF-A0A0W0V7S8-F1
#
_entry.id   AF-A0A0W0V7S8-F1
#
_cell.length_a   1.000
_cell.length_b   1.000
_cell.length_c   1.000
_cell.angle_alpha   90.00
_cell.angle_beta   90.00
_cell.angle_gamma   90.00
#
_symmetry.space_group_name_H-M   'P 1'
#
loop_
_entity.id
_entity.type
_entity.pdbx_description
1 polymer ?
#
loop_
_entity_poly.entity_id
_entity_poly.type
_entity_poly.pdbx_seq_one_letter_code
_entity_poly.pdbx_strand_id
1 'polypeptide(L)'
;MSRKDVLNDLLSQDIVHHPNVLLLKKFLLCVHHGWFRINGQPPDSKFSLSDYLLDDERIIIDFTRMSEISRKKFLQWFLAPHREQAYTALLSGVTTNNYRGYTAEVGLSWWGRITNLLFYRRKSYHWHLAPLELSLNYQLTGLEICEDTHGLLIGFNQLAPGETGTKYREPQDNQTEPLRNTKRVILTDAMVEHLLTTDIQAQNFSSMVSNPHPFAVRVLCQSKRMQDMREYRQTQRLITTKSWLQRLFDRLKAWFTKPSNEIEMEEILGGSKDYRLLFKDQQAEIYRRETNGQILVIEKRQDVDSFVFCGGGAKIFAHVGGIKAFEEAGISADKFAGSSAGAIMAILCYIGCSSAEILEFFQGFKEENLIHYDIDSSGLSDARALKAALDYMIVKKVNGIIDKYSIDKTAEGRRFLAEHVFRFGKITFESLHKLKCKYPDCGLGKELIVTATHVERRETRYFSFPTTPWAEISEAGKTSASFPVIFKPTLLDGKPHKDGGILNNLPTETFKDDRTTLLESEHGNCLRMLAFQFDHGYERSLVDRLVERVYRENFFWNWIYGLLTGVKDPVSGWEKDRLKLLQHSNQVVLIPVGKISSTQFNLDMRDQNELVKNGYEAANHYIQARYDRTEEKAKNVELMFSTFSSLEELLYFSCYRGHAEWFERIAREAQQEGMSEEKIVELRRNYFTQAQNRHESPTDQDDFTSHLSSERTEKCWIFRNMRLFEAVYPIFHRLPSNFVNHANDVKLFKLARHFLSLNQPLFGLRYLNAVKGPTHILFHIFTQFLQSSHLAKIEDIAEKFKLLNRALQVNEYKIKSEVFWGNWNLLPRQGLRVINLILKENWEELQNLCASLKQGEEPLEVFSVLDTSIVEEEDDIYLDNRIIEGDRSRLSI
;
A
#
# COMPACT_ATOMS: atom_id res chain seq x y z
N MET A 1 13.21 12.73 -52.67
CA MET A 1 14.17 12.51 -51.55
C MET A 1 13.83 11.19 -50.88
N SER A 2 14.82 10.44 -50.39
CA SER A 2 14.51 9.26 -49.57
C SER A 2 13.88 9.71 -48.24
N ARG A 3 13.13 8.83 -47.55
CA ARG A 3 12.50 9.16 -46.26
C ARG A 3 13.53 9.72 -45.25
N LYS A 4 14.72 9.13 -45.26
CA LYS A 4 15.87 9.50 -44.43
C LYS A 4 16.39 10.91 -44.74
N ASP A 5 16.49 11.27 -46.02
CA ASP A 5 16.99 12.60 -46.41
C ASP A 5 16.01 13.69 -45.98
N VAL A 6 14.70 13.44 -46.07
CA VAL A 6 13.65 14.37 -45.60
C VAL A 6 13.76 14.59 -44.09
N LEU A 7 13.98 13.52 -43.32
CA LEU A 7 14.14 13.64 -41.86
C LEU A 7 15.46 14.35 -41.48
N ASN A 8 16.56 14.06 -42.18
CA ASN A 8 17.84 14.76 -41.97
C ASN A 8 17.75 16.26 -42.28
N ASP A 9 17.08 16.62 -43.38
CA ASP A 9 16.86 18.01 -43.77
C ASP A 9 16.08 18.75 -42.67
N LEU A 10 14.96 18.18 -42.20
CA LEU A 10 14.17 18.73 -41.09
C LEU A 10 14.98 18.91 -39.80
N LEU A 11 15.87 17.97 -39.47
CA LEU A 11 16.69 18.03 -38.25
C LEU A 11 17.81 19.07 -38.34
N SER A 12 18.22 19.44 -39.55
CA SER A 12 19.22 20.47 -39.82
C SER A 12 18.67 21.90 -39.72
N GLN A 13 17.34 22.06 -39.73
CA GLN A 13 16.69 23.37 -39.64
C GLN A 13 16.96 24.07 -38.29
N ASP A 14 17.04 25.40 -38.35
CA ASP A 14 17.23 26.23 -37.16
C ASP A 14 15.98 26.21 -36.27
N ILE A 15 16.20 25.89 -35.00
CA ILE A 15 15.15 25.80 -33.96
C ILE A 15 14.49 27.17 -33.73
N VAL A 16 15.20 28.28 -33.96
CA VAL A 16 14.66 29.64 -33.80
C VAL A 16 13.54 29.89 -34.80
N HIS A 17 13.72 29.44 -36.05
CA HIS A 17 12.72 29.61 -37.12
C HIS A 17 11.70 28.47 -37.16
N HIS A 18 12.09 27.27 -36.73
CA HIS A 18 11.27 26.06 -36.74
C HIS A 18 11.20 25.42 -35.35
N PRO A 19 10.47 26.01 -34.39
CA PRO A 19 10.50 25.58 -32.99
C PRO A 19 9.94 24.16 -32.76
N ASN A 20 9.08 23.66 -33.67
CA ASN A 20 8.55 22.29 -33.61
C ASN A 20 9.63 21.22 -33.92
N VAL A 21 10.74 21.59 -34.58
CA VAL A 21 11.88 20.70 -34.79
C VAL A 21 12.54 20.32 -33.47
N LEU A 22 12.49 21.19 -32.45
CA LEU A 22 12.99 20.85 -31.11
C LEU A 22 12.16 19.73 -30.47
N LEU A 23 10.83 19.71 -30.64
CA LEU A 23 9.99 18.62 -30.17
C LEU A 23 10.35 17.30 -30.86
N LEU A 24 10.61 17.35 -32.17
CA LEU A 24 11.09 16.20 -32.93
C LEU A 24 12.45 15.68 -32.41
N LYS A 25 13.42 16.58 -32.18
CA LYS A 25 14.73 16.24 -31.59
C LYS A 25 14.59 15.58 -30.22
N LYS A 26 13.76 16.13 -29.34
CA LYS A 26 13.46 15.52 -28.03
C LYS A 26 12.84 14.13 -28.18
N PHE A 27 11.90 13.96 -29.10
CA PHE A 27 11.28 12.67 -29.37
C PHE A 27 12.32 11.63 -29.83
N LEU A 28 13.23 12.02 -30.72
CA LEU A 28 14.32 11.14 -31.17
C LEU A 28 15.21 10.70 -30.01
N LEU A 29 15.57 11.60 -29.09
CA LEU A 29 16.34 11.24 -27.90
C LEU A 29 15.58 10.24 -27.01
N CYS A 30 14.28 10.44 -26.81
CA CYS A 30 13.45 9.50 -26.05
C CYS A 30 13.49 8.10 -26.66
N VAL A 31 13.35 8.00 -27.99
CA VAL A 31 13.39 6.70 -28.67
C VAL A 31 14.81 6.11 -28.61
N HIS A 32 15.84 6.90 -28.87
CA HIS A 32 17.24 6.44 -28.95
C HIS A 32 17.79 5.92 -27.62
N HIS A 33 17.49 6.59 -26.51
CA HIS A 33 17.98 6.20 -25.18
C HIS A 33 17.02 5.26 -24.42
N GLY A 34 15.75 5.22 -24.82
CA GLY A 34 14.72 4.41 -24.18
C GLY A 34 14.77 2.94 -24.55
N TRP A 35 14.08 2.11 -23.77
CA TRP A 35 13.93 0.69 -24.07
C TRP A 35 12.90 0.48 -25.19
N PHE A 36 13.37 0.53 -26.43
CA PHE A 36 12.55 0.43 -27.63
C PHE A 36 12.22 -1.02 -27.99
N ARG A 37 10.93 -1.34 -28.10
CA ARG A 37 10.41 -2.68 -28.38
C ARG A 37 9.39 -2.65 -29.52
N ILE A 38 9.45 -3.70 -30.35
CA ILE A 38 8.58 -3.95 -31.50
C ILE A 38 7.80 -5.23 -31.22
N ASN A 39 6.50 -5.14 -30.90
CA ASN A 39 5.68 -6.29 -30.49
C ASN A 39 6.39 -7.17 -29.44
N GLY A 40 6.94 -6.52 -28.42
CA GLY A 40 7.66 -7.21 -27.34
C GLY A 40 9.08 -7.67 -27.68
N GLN A 41 9.57 -7.48 -28.91
CA GLN A 41 10.90 -7.90 -29.38
C GLN A 41 11.87 -6.71 -29.53
N PRO A 42 13.20 -6.90 -29.42
CA PRO A 42 14.19 -5.84 -29.66
C PRO A 42 14.21 -5.43 -31.14
N PRO A 43 14.62 -4.22 -31.51
CA PRO A 43 14.77 -3.82 -32.91
C PRO A 43 15.82 -4.69 -33.64
N ASP A 44 15.67 -4.87 -34.94
CA ASP A 44 16.58 -5.65 -35.77
C ASP A 44 17.67 -4.73 -36.34
N SER A 45 18.93 -5.13 -36.14
CA SER A 45 20.13 -4.44 -36.63
C SER A 45 20.16 -4.20 -38.16
N LYS A 46 19.35 -4.94 -38.93
CA LYS A 46 19.22 -4.76 -40.38
C LYS A 46 18.59 -3.41 -40.77
N PHE A 47 17.77 -2.83 -39.90
CA PHE A 47 17.02 -1.61 -40.18
C PHE A 47 17.61 -0.43 -39.41
N SER A 48 17.62 0.74 -40.06
CA SER A 48 18.00 2.00 -39.40
C SER A 48 16.91 2.46 -38.45
N LEU A 49 17.25 3.37 -37.52
CA LEU A 49 16.24 4.00 -36.67
C LEU A 49 15.20 4.76 -37.51
N SER A 50 15.58 5.45 -38.60
CA SER A 50 14.62 6.07 -39.52
C SER A 50 13.59 5.10 -40.07
N ASP A 51 13.99 3.87 -40.39
CA ASP A 51 13.06 2.88 -40.96
C ASP A 51 11.95 2.54 -39.97
N TYR A 52 12.26 2.49 -38.67
CA TYR A 52 11.27 2.26 -37.61
C TYR A 52 10.43 3.49 -37.28
N LEU A 53 10.95 4.70 -37.46
CA LEU A 53 10.24 5.94 -37.14
C LEU A 53 9.28 6.38 -38.25
N LEU A 54 9.70 6.25 -39.50
CA LEU A 54 9.01 6.78 -40.69
C LEU A 54 8.20 5.68 -41.43
N ASP A 55 7.62 4.75 -40.67
CA ASP A 55 6.60 3.84 -41.19
C ASP A 55 5.20 4.27 -40.71
N ASP A 56 4.17 3.55 -41.16
CA ASP A 56 2.77 3.90 -40.87
C ASP A 56 2.33 3.52 -39.44
N GLU A 57 3.21 2.88 -38.66
CA GLU A 57 2.91 2.45 -37.29
C GLU A 57 3.22 3.58 -36.29
N ARG A 58 2.41 3.70 -35.24
CA ARG A 58 2.59 4.70 -34.17
C ARG A 58 3.51 4.18 -33.06
N ILE A 59 4.06 5.08 -32.26
CA ILE A 59 4.97 4.77 -31.15
C ILE A 59 4.31 5.18 -29.84
N ILE A 60 4.34 4.30 -28.85
CA ILE A 60 3.90 4.59 -27.49
C ILE A 60 5.12 4.87 -26.60
N ILE A 61 5.21 6.06 -26.02
CA ILE A 61 6.10 6.31 -24.87
C ILE A 61 5.34 5.87 -23.62
N ASP A 62 5.87 4.88 -22.92
CA ASP A 62 5.25 4.23 -21.77
C ASP A 62 5.72 4.84 -20.45
N PHE A 63 4.77 5.21 -19.58
CA PHE A 63 5.03 5.79 -18.26
C PHE A 63 4.97 4.77 -17.11
N THR A 64 4.64 3.51 -17.36
CA THR A 64 4.43 2.49 -16.32
C THR A 64 5.69 2.19 -15.48
N ARG A 65 6.89 2.53 -15.96
CA ARG A 65 8.18 2.37 -15.25
C ARG A 65 8.75 3.67 -14.69
N MET A 66 7.96 4.74 -14.75
CA MET A 66 8.34 6.06 -14.27
C MET A 66 7.62 6.39 -12.97
N SER A 67 8.32 6.99 -12.03
CA SER A 67 7.67 7.61 -10.88
C SER A 67 6.81 8.81 -11.30
N GLU A 68 5.78 9.13 -10.51
CA GLU A 68 4.98 10.35 -10.70
C GLU A 68 5.83 11.62 -10.75
N ILE A 69 6.94 11.68 -9.99
CA ILE A 69 7.87 12.80 -9.97
C ILE A 69 8.61 12.91 -11.32
N SER A 70 9.23 11.81 -11.78
CA SER A 70 9.91 11.77 -13.08
C SER A 70 8.96 12.03 -14.24
N ARG A 71 7.73 11.50 -14.18
CA ARG A 71 6.69 11.77 -15.18
C ARG A 71 6.34 13.23 -15.28
N LYS A 72 6.18 13.94 -14.15
CA LYS A 72 5.95 15.39 -14.16
C LYS A 72 7.13 16.15 -14.76
N LYS A 73 8.36 15.84 -14.33
CA LYS A 73 9.59 16.44 -14.89
C LYS A 73 9.70 16.18 -16.40
N PHE A 74 9.47 14.94 -16.84
CA PHE A 74 9.49 14.54 -18.24
C PHE A 74 8.47 15.32 -19.05
N LEU A 75 7.20 15.38 -18.63
CA LEU A 75 6.16 16.11 -19.37
C LEU A 75 6.43 17.62 -19.40
N GLN A 76 7.02 18.16 -18.34
CA GLN A 76 7.45 19.56 -18.27
C GLN A 76 8.60 19.86 -19.23
N TRP A 77 9.52 18.93 -19.43
CA TRP A 77 10.59 19.07 -20.42
C TRP A 77 10.14 18.77 -21.85
N PHE A 78 9.35 17.72 -22.05
CA PHE A 78 8.97 17.16 -23.34
C PHE A 78 7.85 17.94 -24.01
N LEU A 79 6.73 18.20 -23.33
CA LEU A 79 5.52 18.80 -23.94
C LEU A 79 5.29 20.25 -23.55
N ALA A 80 5.52 20.64 -22.29
CA ALA A 80 5.10 21.95 -21.79
C ALA A 80 5.60 23.14 -22.63
N PRO A 81 6.86 23.19 -23.12
CA PRO A 81 7.37 24.30 -23.94
C PRO A 81 6.72 24.39 -25.32
N HIS A 82 6.07 23.33 -25.79
CA HIS A 82 5.53 23.22 -27.15
C HIS A 82 4.00 23.30 -27.19
N ARG A 83 3.32 23.37 -26.03
CA ARG A 83 1.84 23.34 -25.98
C ARG A 83 1.19 24.51 -26.71
N GLU A 84 1.78 25.70 -26.70
CA GLU A 84 1.23 26.89 -27.36
C GLU A 84 1.24 26.79 -28.89
N GLN A 85 2.15 25.97 -29.44
CA GLN A 85 2.32 25.76 -30.88
C GLN A 85 1.45 24.62 -31.42
N ALA A 86 0.73 23.92 -30.54
CA ALA A 86 -0.07 22.76 -30.90
C ALA A 86 -1.47 23.18 -31.37
N TYR A 87 -1.92 22.62 -32.50
CA TYR A 87 -3.34 22.69 -32.86
C TYR A 87 -4.09 21.47 -32.30
N THR A 88 -5.30 21.70 -31.81
CA THR A 88 -6.14 20.62 -31.28
C THR A 88 -6.99 20.04 -32.41
N ALA A 89 -6.77 18.78 -32.76
CA ALA A 89 -7.64 18.06 -33.67
C ALA A 89 -8.69 17.26 -32.87
N LEU A 90 -9.96 17.55 -33.14
CA LEU A 90 -11.13 16.99 -32.44
C LEU A 90 -11.67 15.71 -33.10
N LEU A 91 -11.22 15.38 -34.31
CA LEU A 91 -11.70 14.26 -35.13
C LEU A 91 -10.55 13.32 -35.57
N SER A 92 -9.56 13.09 -34.70
CA SER A 92 -8.50 12.11 -35.00
C SER A 92 -9.11 10.72 -35.21
N GLY A 93 -8.54 9.99 -36.17
CA GLY A 93 -8.91 8.61 -36.46
C GLY A 93 -8.42 7.59 -35.45
N VAL A 94 -7.60 8.02 -34.49
CA VAL A 94 -6.98 7.17 -33.47
C VAL A 94 -7.09 7.86 -32.11
N THR A 95 -7.23 7.06 -31.06
CA THR A 95 -7.20 7.53 -29.67
C THR A 95 -6.44 6.54 -28.80
N THR A 96 -6.24 6.90 -27.54
CA THR A 96 -5.65 6.05 -26.52
C THR A 96 -6.75 5.44 -25.63
N ASN A 97 -6.44 4.32 -24.98
CA ASN A 97 -7.24 3.76 -23.89
C ASN A 97 -6.31 3.08 -22.87
N ASN A 98 -6.74 3.00 -21.62
CA ASN A 98 -5.97 2.53 -20.47
C ASN A 98 -6.65 1.41 -19.66
N TYR A 99 -7.70 0.78 -20.19
CA TYR A 99 -8.49 -0.30 -19.55
C TYR A 99 -7.71 -1.56 -19.12
N ARG A 100 -6.39 -1.60 -19.34
CA ARG A 100 -5.49 -2.69 -18.94
C ARG A 100 -4.38 -2.22 -18.00
N GLY A 101 -4.44 -0.97 -17.51
CA GLY A 101 -3.39 -0.37 -16.70
C GLY A 101 -2.16 0.10 -17.49
N TYR A 102 -2.26 0.16 -18.83
CA TYR A 102 -1.24 0.73 -19.71
C TYR A 102 -1.89 1.40 -20.93
N THR A 103 -1.19 2.35 -21.55
CA THR A 103 -1.70 3.04 -22.75
C THR A 103 -1.70 2.09 -23.95
N ALA A 104 -2.85 1.94 -24.59
CA ALA A 104 -3.06 1.20 -25.83
C ALA A 104 -3.69 2.09 -26.90
N GLU A 105 -3.19 1.97 -28.14
CA GLU A 105 -3.74 2.55 -29.35
C GLU A 105 -5.09 1.90 -29.69
N VAL A 106 -6.08 2.74 -29.98
CA VAL A 106 -7.42 2.32 -30.42
C VAL A 106 -7.79 3.12 -31.66
N GLY A 107 -7.96 2.43 -32.79
CA GLY A 107 -8.51 3.05 -34.00
C GLY A 107 -10.01 3.33 -33.85
N LEU A 108 -10.42 4.53 -34.24
CA LEU A 108 -11.82 4.98 -34.17
C LEU A 108 -12.49 4.87 -35.54
N SER A 109 -13.61 4.15 -35.57
CA SER A 109 -14.56 4.20 -36.68
C SER A 109 -15.18 5.59 -36.80
N TRP A 110 -15.90 5.86 -37.89
CA TRP A 110 -16.61 7.14 -38.07
C TRP A 110 -17.55 7.47 -36.88
N TRP A 111 -18.33 6.48 -36.42
CA TRP A 111 -19.14 6.60 -35.20
C TRP A 111 -18.28 6.75 -33.93
N GLY A 112 -17.13 6.08 -33.87
CA GLY A 112 -16.12 6.25 -32.82
C GLY A 112 -15.61 7.68 -32.69
N ARG A 113 -15.40 8.37 -33.82
CA ARG A 113 -14.96 9.78 -33.84
C ARG A 113 -16.04 10.72 -33.29
N ILE A 114 -17.30 10.50 -33.68
CA ILE A 114 -18.45 11.28 -33.19
C ILE A 114 -18.66 11.05 -31.69
N THR A 115 -18.61 9.80 -31.24
CA THR A 115 -18.76 9.48 -29.81
C THR A 115 -17.61 10.04 -28.97
N ASN A 116 -16.38 10.01 -29.48
CA ASN A 116 -15.26 10.69 -28.85
C ASN A 116 -15.51 12.20 -28.73
N LEU A 117 -15.94 12.85 -29.82
CA LEU A 117 -16.24 14.28 -29.83
C LEU A 117 -17.34 14.68 -28.82
N LEU A 118 -18.43 13.91 -28.77
CA LEU A 118 -19.60 14.25 -27.96
C LEU A 118 -19.44 13.90 -26.48
N PHE A 119 -18.85 12.75 -26.16
CA PHE A 119 -18.88 12.18 -24.80
C PHE A 119 -17.53 12.16 -24.10
N TYR A 120 -16.44 11.85 -24.82
CA TYR A 120 -15.13 11.62 -24.20
C TYR A 120 -14.18 12.83 -24.29
N ARG A 121 -14.35 13.67 -25.32
CA ARG A 121 -13.56 14.87 -25.64
C ARG A 121 -12.04 14.66 -25.53
N ARG A 122 -11.53 13.46 -25.85
CA ARG A 122 -10.08 13.20 -25.85
C ARG A 122 -9.44 14.02 -26.96
N LYS A 123 -8.46 14.85 -26.59
CA LYS A 123 -7.76 15.76 -27.50
C LYS A 123 -6.58 15.05 -28.14
N SER A 124 -6.44 15.21 -29.45
CA SER A 124 -5.18 14.96 -30.16
C SER A 124 -4.52 16.30 -30.45
N TYR A 125 -3.22 16.36 -30.21
CA TYR A 125 -2.42 17.56 -30.42
C TYR A 125 -1.51 17.35 -31.61
N HIS A 126 -1.42 18.35 -32.46
CA HIS A 126 -0.64 18.26 -33.68
C HIS A 126 0.30 19.45 -33.80
N TRP A 127 1.49 19.19 -34.31
CA TRP A 127 2.54 20.17 -34.56
C TRP A 127 2.95 20.10 -36.02
N HIS A 128 2.93 21.24 -36.72
CA HIS A 128 3.40 21.34 -38.10
C HIS A 128 4.93 21.38 -38.15
N LEU A 129 5.53 20.51 -38.96
CA LEU A 129 6.98 20.47 -39.16
C LEU A 129 7.39 21.12 -40.48
N ALA A 130 6.65 20.82 -41.55
CA ALA A 130 6.87 21.39 -42.88
C ALA A 130 5.54 21.71 -43.57
N PRO A 131 5.52 22.71 -44.47
CA PRO A 131 4.35 23.00 -45.28
C PRO A 131 4.02 21.82 -46.22
N LEU A 132 2.74 21.68 -46.54
CA LEU A 132 2.27 20.69 -47.51
C LEU A 132 2.60 21.16 -48.92
N GLU A 133 3.34 20.36 -49.69
CA GLU A 133 3.60 20.63 -51.11
C GLU A 133 2.82 19.65 -51.98
N LEU A 134 2.21 20.12 -53.08
CA LEU A 134 1.53 19.27 -54.06
C LEU A 134 2.57 18.50 -54.89
N SER A 135 3.12 17.43 -54.34
CA SER A 135 4.11 16.57 -55.01
C SER A 135 3.79 15.09 -54.82
N LEU A 136 4.29 14.24 -55.71
CA LEU A 136 4.23 12.78 -55.58
C LEU A 136 5.36 12.20 -54.70
N ASN A 137 6.27 13.06 -54.20
CA ASN A 137 7.38 12.64 -53.37
C ASN A 137 6.93 12.46 -51.91
N TYR A 138 7.67 11.65 -51.16
CA TYR A 138 7.46 11.48 -49.72
C TYR A 138 7.61 12.81 -48.97
N GLN A 139 6.68 13.09 -48.05
CA GLN A 139 6.69 14.28 -47.19
C GLN A 139 6.33 13.94 -45.76
N LEU A 140 7.00 14.62 -44.81
CA LEU A 140 6.71 14.58 -43.39
C LEU A 140 6.19 15.96 -42.95
N THR A 141 4.87 16.10 -42.81
CA THR A 141 4.22 17.42 -42.63
C THR A 141 4.03 17.79 -41.16
N GLY A 142 4.00 16.81 -40.25
CA GLY A 142 3.79 17.09 -38.84
C GLY A 142 3.87 15.87 -37.93
N LEU A 143 3.68 16.15 -36.64
CA LEU A 143 3.72 15.18 -35.55
C LEU A 143 2.40 15.27 -34.76
N GLU A 144 1.78 14.12 -34.49
CA GLU A 144 0.54 13.98 -33.73
C GLU A 144 0.83 13.27 -32.40
N ILE A 145 0.37 13.84 -31.28
CA ILE A 145 0.44 13.23 -29.95
C ILE A 145 -0.97 13.14 -29.34
N CYS A 146 -1.33 11.93 -28.92
CA CYS A 146 -2.48 11.67 -28.05
C CYS A 146 -1.97 11.35 -26.64
N GLU A 147 -2.31 12.22 -25.68
CA GLU A 147 -1.95 12.04 -24.28
C GLU A 147 -2.89 11.05 -23.57
N ASP A 148 -2.35 10.15 -22.76
CA ASP A 148 -3.11 9.33 -21.80
C ASP A 148 -2.38 9.32 -20.44
N THR A 149 -3.07 8.78 -19.45
CA THR A 149 -2.62 8.55 -18.07
C THR A 149 -1.32 7.75 -17.96
N HIS A 150 -1.14 6.71 -18.78
CA HIS A 150 -0.02 5.77 -18.68
C HIS A 150 0.99 5.92 -19.83
N GLY A 151 0.90 6.96 -20.67
CA GLY A 151 1.81 7.13 -21.79
C GLY A 151 1.33 8.11 -22.86
N LEU A 152 2.18 8.33 -23.87
CA LEU A 152 1.91 9.16 -25.04
C LEU A 152 1.88 8.30 -26.29
N LEU A 153 0.83 8.43 -27.11
CA LEU A 153 0.78 7.84 -28.43
C LEU A 153 1.22 8.88 -29.46
N ILE A 154 2.32 8.61 -30.15
CA ILE A 154 2.97 9.53 -31.08
C ILE A 154 2.89 8.95 -32.50
N GLY A 155 2.42 9.76 -33.44
CA GLY A 155 2.38 9.43 -34.85
C GLY A 155 2.93 10.56 -35.72
N PHE A 156 3.29 10.22 -36.95
CA PHE A 156 3.77 11.17 -37.95
C PHE A 156 2.74 11.36 -39.05
N ASN A 157 2.49 12.62 -39.42
CA ASN A 157 1.65 12.97 -40.55
C ASN A 157 2.50 12.89 -41.82
N GLN A 158 2.32 11.80 -42.57
CA GLN A 158 3.14 11.45 -43.73
C GLN A 158 2.28 11.40 -45.00
N LEU A 159 2.87 11.78 -46.13
CA LEU A 159 2.28 11.65 -47.47
C LEU A 159 3.18 10.81 -48.35
N ALA A 160 2.54 9.97 -49.17
CA ALA A 160 3.21 8.96 -49.99
C ALA A 160 4.30 8.17 -49.22
N PRO A 161 4.01 7.62 -48.01
CA PRO A 161 4.99 6.84 -47.25
C PRO A 161 5.57 5.72 -48.12
N GLY A 162 4.76 5.06 -48.96
CA GLY A 162 5.17 3.88 -49.73
C GLY A 162 5.04 2.61 -48.87
N GLU A 163 5.16 1.43 -49.47
CA GLU A 163 4.98 0.18 -48.73
C GLU A 163 6.01 0.03 -47.59
N THR A 164 5.53 -0.37 -46.41
CA THR A 164 6.35 -0.49 -45.18
C THR A 164 7.25 -1.73 -45.17
N GLY A 165 7.23 -2.53 -46.24
CA GLY A 165 7.97 -3.79 -46.36
C GLY A 165 7.47 -4.88 -45.40
N THR A 166 8.12 -6.04 -45.43
CA THR A 166 7.76 -7.23 -44.63
C THR A 166 8.17 -7.15 -43.14
N LYS A 167 8.62 -5.98 -42.64
CA LYS A 167 9.26 -5.81 -41.32
C LYS A 167 8.45 -6.40 -40.15
N TYR A 168 7.12 -6.31 -40.23
CA TYR A 168 6.19 -6.78 -39.20
C TYR A 168 5.14 -7.76 -39.75
N ARG A 169 5.15 -8.06 -41.06
CA ARG A 169 4.12 -8.87 -41.72
C ARG A 169 4.54 -10.33 -41.81
N GLU A 170 3.68 -11.25 -41.38
CA GLU A 170 3.92 -12.68 -41.64
C GLU A 170 3.84 -12.93 -43.17
N PRO A 171 4.57 -13.93 -43.70
CA PRO A 171 4.52 -14.27 -45.13
C PRO A 171 3.12 -14.61 -45.67
N GLN A 172 2.13 -14.85 -44.79
CA GLN A 172 0.74 -15.19 -45.12
C GLN A 172 -0.27 -14.18 -44.53
N ASP A 173 0.20 -13.05 -43.99
CA ASP A 173 -0.68 -12.01 -43.42
C ASP A 173 -1.32 -11.20 -44.55
N ASN A 174 -2.65 -11.27 -44.67
CA ASN A 174 -3.44 -10.60 -45.69
C ASN A 174 -4.04 -9.27 -45.21
N GLN A 175 -3.63 -8.77 -44.04
CA GLN A 175 -4.10 -7.48 -43.52
C GLN A 175 -3.53 -6.33 -44.37
N THR A 176 -4.45 -5.58 -44.99
CA THR A 176 -4.15 -4.36 -45.77
C THR A 176 -3.99 -3.11 -44.89
N GLU A 177 -4.46 -3.16 -43.64
CA GLU A 177 -4.37 -2.07 -42.66
C GLU A 177 -3.11 -2.17 -41.77
N PRO A 178 -2.68 -1.06 -41.12
CA PRO A 178 -1.65 -1.09 -40.09
C PRO A 178 -2.01 -2.02 -38.93
N LEU A 179 -1.01 -2.64 -38.32
CA LEU A 179 -1.18 -3.66 -37.28
C LEU A 179 -1.65 -3.07 -35.95
N ARG A 180 -1.35 -1.78 -35.69
CA ARG A 180 -1.68 -0.99 -34.47
C ARG A 180 -1.01 -1.55 -33.20
N ASN A 181 -0.60 -0.67 -32.28
CA ASN A 181 0.14 -1.04 -31.04
C ASN A 181 1.46 -1.79 -31.25
N THR A 182 2.16 -1.49 -32.34
CA THR A 182 3.36 -2.23 -32.76
C THR A 182 4.63 -1.82 -32.00
N LYS A 183 4.78 -0.54 -31.67
CA LYS A 183 6.06 0.03 -31.19
C LYS A 183 5.89 0.70 -29.82
N ARG A 184 6.77 0.37 -28.87
CA ARG A 184 6.74 0.90 -27.50
C ARG A 184 8.14 1.29 -27.05
N VAL A 185 8.26 2.46 -26.42
CA VAL A 185 9.47 2.95 -25.77
C VAL A 185 9.19 3.02 -24.29
N ILE A 186 9.92 2.25 -23.49
CA ILE A 186 9.81 2.27 -22.03
C ILE A 186 10.93 3.15 -21.47
N LEU A 187 10.57 4.11 -20.63
CA LEU A 187 11.52 4.99 -19.96
C LEU A 187 11.53 4.69 -18.46
N THR A 188 12.72 4.65 -17.87
CA THR A 188 12.91 4.56 -16.42
C THR A 188 13.24 5.91 -15.83
N ASP A 189 13.13 6.06 -14.50
CA ASP A 189 13.50 7.28 -13.80
C ASP A 189 14.93 7.74 -14.12
N ALA A 190 15.88 6.81 -14.20
CA ALA A 190 17.28 7.11 -14.54
C ALA A 190 17.44 7.61 -15.99
N MET A 191 16.71 6.99 -16.94
CA MET A 191 16.71 7.44 -18.34
C MET A 191 16.14 8.85 -18.48
N VAL A 192 15.10 9.18 -17.70
CA VAL A 192 14.48 10.51 -17.72
C VAL A 192 15.45 11.56 -17.20
N GLU A 193 16.12 11.32 -16.08
CA GLU A 193 17.14 12.25 -15.55
C GLU A 193 18.31 12.43 -16.55
N HIS A 194 18.73 11.36 -17.25
CA HIS A 194 19.70 11.47 -18.33
C HIS A 194 19.19 12.35 -19.49
N LEU A 195 17.96 12.14 -19.95
CA LEU A 195 17.34 12.97 -21.01
C LEU A 195 17.26 14.44 -20.62
N LEU A 196 16.95 14.74 -19.35
CA LEU A 196 16.86 16.11 -18.83
C LEU A 196 18.20 16.84 -18.80
N THR A 197 19.30 16.11 -18.61
CA THR A 197 20.67 16.66 -18.52
C THR A 197 21.41 16.66 -19.86
N THR A 198 20.86 15.98 -20.88
CA THR A 198 21.48 15.87 -22.20
C THR A 198 21.44 17.20 -22.94
N ASP A 199 22.61 17.69 -23.38
CA ASP A 199 22.68 18.82 -24.29
C ASP A 199 22.19 18.39 -25.68
N ILE A 200 21.03 18.90 -26.07
CA ILE A 200 20.36 18.60 -27.34
C ILE A 200 21.18 19.13 -28.54
N GLN A 201 21.87 20.27 -28.40
CA GLN A 201 22.59 20.87 -29.53
C GLN A 201 23.89 20.12 -29.87
N ALA A 202 24.51 19.49 -28.88
CA ALA A 202 25.73 18.70 -29.05
C ALA A 202 25.50 17.33 -29.73
N GLN A 203 24.24 16.89 -29.91
CA GLN A 203 23.93 15.55 -30.43
C GLN A 203 23.99 15.47 -31.96
N ASN A 204 24.60 14.41 -32.48
CA ASN A 204 24.61 14.11 -33.91
C ASN A 204 23.36 13.31 -34.33
N PHE A 205 22.24 14.01 -34.50
CA PHE A 205 20.97 13.39 -34.91
C PHE A 205 21.04 12.68 -36.26
N SER A 206 21.86 13.18 -37.21
CA SER A 206 21.98 12.55 -38.52
C SER A 206 22.57 11.14 -38.40
N SER A 207 23.58 10.97 -37.54
CA SER A 207 24.13 9.65 -37.23
C SER A 207 23.12 8.75 -36.50
N MET A 208 22.40 9.29 -35.50
CA MET A 208 21.42 8.52 -34.71
C MET A 208 20.31 7.92 -35.57
N VAL A 209 19.78 8.69 -36.52
CA VAL A 209 18.70 8.27 -37.40
C VAL A 209 19.21 7.30 -38.47
N SER A 210 20.44 7.50 -38.94
CA SER A 210 21.09 6.70 -39.97
C SER A 210 21.48 5.29 -39.52
N ASN A 211 21.87 5.16 -38.26
CA ASN A 211 22.36 3.90 -37.70
C ASN A 211 21.20 3.06 -37.13
N PRO A 212 21.41 1.74 -36.96
CA PRO A 212 20.49 0.92 -36.18
C PRO A 212 20.35 1.45 -34.76
N HIS A 213 19.21 1.15 -34.13
CA HIS A 213 18.97 1.52 -32.73
C HIS A 213 20.08 0.94 -31.81
N PRO A 214 20.51 1.62 -30.73
CA PRO A 214 21.56 1.11 -29.83
C PRO A 214 21.29 -0.30 -29.28
N PHE A 215 20.03 -0.57 -28.93
CA PHE A 215 19.55 -1.88 -28.49
C PHE A 215 19.11 -2.82 -29.62
N ALA A 216 19.52 -2.57 -30.86
CA ALA A 216 19.23 -3.46 -31.97
C ALA A 216 20.11 -4.71 -31.90
N VAL A 217 19.49 -5.86 -32.17
CA VAL A 217 20.13 -7.17 -32.17
C VAL A 217 20.16 -7.76 -33.58
N ARG A 218 21.11 -8.64 -33.83
CA ARG A 218 21.13 -9.43 -35.06
C ARG A 218 20.12 -10.57 -34.98
N VAL A 219 19.11 -10.54 -35.84
CA VAL A 219 18.09 -11.60 -35.90
C VAL A 219 18.63 -12.80 -36.69
N LEU A 220 18.81 -13.93 -36.02
CA LEU A 220 19.28 -15.17 -36.65
C LEU A 220 18.15 -15.93 -37.37
N CYS A 221 16.95 -15.97 -36.78
CA CYS A 221 15.80 -16.71 -37.29
C CYS A 221 14.57 -15.81 -37.45
N GLN A 222 14.29 -15.38 -38.69
CA GLN A 222 13.17 -14.48 -38.97
C GLN A 222 11.80 -15.11 -38.66
N SER A 223 11.61 -16.41 -38.95
CA SER A 223 10.33 -17.09 -38.73
C SER A 223 9.96 -17.16 -37.24
N LYS A 224 10.92 -17.51 -36.37
CA LYS A 224 10.72 -17.55 -34.91
C LYS A 224 10.41 -16.17 -34.35
N ARG A 225 11.16 -15.14 -34.76
CA ARG A 225 10.87 -13.75 -34.38
C ARG A 225 9.44 -13.33 -34.74
N MET A 226 8.96 -13.69 -35.94
CA MET A 226 7.58 -13.40 -36.35
C MET A 226 6.56 -14.14 -35.50
N GLN A 227 6.83 -15.39 -35.14
CA GLN A 227 6.00 -16.15 -34.21
C GLN A 227 5.95 -15.48 -32.82
N ASP A 228 7.09 -15.07 -32.27
CA ASP A 228 7.15 -14.43 -30.94
C ASP A 228 6.42 -13.08 -30.93
N MET A 229 6.55 -12.28 -32.01
CA MET A 229 5.77 -11.05 -32.19
C MET A 229 4.27 -11.33 -32.30
N ARG A 230 3.87 -12.46 -32.88
CA ARG A 230 2.46 -12.87 -32.98
C ARG A 230 1.93 -13.31 -31.61
N GLU A 231 2.69 -14.11 -30.89
CA GLU A 231 2.36 -14.58 -29.53
C GLU A 231 2.22 -13.39 -28.59
N TYR A 232 3.18 -12.46 -28.59
CA TYR A 232 3.07 -11.21 -27.83
C TYR A 232 1.78 -10.46 -28.16
N ARG A 233 1.44 -10.29 -29.44
CA ARG A 233 0.19 -9.62 -29.84
C ARG A 233 -1.07 -10.41 -29.46
N GLN A 234 -1.03 -11.73 -29.39
CA GLN A 234 -2.15 -12.55 -28.91
C GLN A 234 -2.32 -12.44 -27.40
N THR A 235 -1.23 -12.55 -26.64
CA THR A 235 -1.20 -12.36 -25.18
C THR A 235 -1.67 -10.96 -24.82
N GLN A 236 -1.15 -9.94 -25.52
CA GLN A 236 -1.58 -8.56 -25.41
C GLN A 236 -2.90 -8.28 -26.14
N ARG A 237 -3.57 -9.27 -26.74
CA ARG A 237 -4.88 -9.14 -27.42
C ARG A 237 -4.96 -7.90 -28.33
N LEU A 238 -3.91 -7.68 -29.11
CA LEU A 238 -3.79 -6.61 -30.11
C LEU A 238 -4.30 -7.06 -31.49
N ILE A 239 -4.40 -8.37 -31.72
CA ILE A 239 -4.91 -8.97 -32.95
C ILE A 239 -6.41 -9.24 -32.85
N THR A 240 -7.18 -8.87 -33.88
CA THR A 240 -8.56 -9.33 -34.08
C THR A 240 -8.58 -10.82 -34.42
N THR A 241 -9.55 -11.55 -33.85
CA THR A 241 -9.62 -13.01 -33.91
C THR A 241 -9.40 -13.58 -35.31
N LYS A 242 -8.57 -14.63 -35.42
CA LYS A 242 -8.41 -15.43 -36.64
C LYS A 242 -9.78 -15.81 -37.22
N SER A 243 -9.85 -16.02 -38.54
CA SER A 243 -11.08 -16.48 -39.21
C SER A 243 -11.63 -17.73 -38.50
N TRP A 244 -12.96 -17.91 -38.52
CA TRP A 244 -13.60 -19.02 -37.79
C TRP A 244 -13.04 -20.40 -38.18
N LEU A 245 -12.63 -20.55 -39.44
CA LEU A 245 -11.99 -21.75 -40.00
C LEU A 245 -10.62 -22.01 -39.37
N GLN A 246 -9.78 -20.98 -39.24
CA GLN A 246 -8.49 -21.10 -38.56
C GLN A 246 -8.65 -21.37 -37.05
N ARG A 247 -9.66 -20.77 -36.39
CA ARG A 247 -9.96 -21.07 -34.98
C ARG A 247 -10.39 -22.53 -34.78
N LEU A 248 -11.17 -23.08 -35.71
CA LEU A 248 -11.56 -24.50 -35.68
C LEU A 248 -10.35 -25.41 -35.89
N PHE A 249 -9.47 -25.10 -36.85
CA PHE A 249 -8.24 -25.84 -37.11
C PHE A 249 -7.25 -25.78 -35.95
N ASP A 250 -7.05 -24.60 -35.34
CA ASP A 250 -6.18 -24.45 -34.16
C ASP A 250 -6.76 -25.23 -32.96
N ARG A 251 -8.09 -25.24 -32.80
CA ARG A 251 -8.77 -26.00 -31.74
C ARG A 251 -8.65 -27.52 -31.95
N LEU A 252 -8.73 -27.97 -33.20
CA LEU A 252 -8.45 -29.36 -33.58
C LEU A 252 -6.97 -29.70 -33.36
N LYS A 253 -6.05 -28.82 -33.74
CA LYS A 253 -4.60 -29.01 -33.55
C LYS A 253 -4.23 -29.08 -32.07
N ALA A 254 -4.83 -28.23 -31.23
CA ALA A 254 -4.62 -28.22 -29.78
C ALA A 254 -5.07 -29.52 -29.09
N TRP A 255 -5.98 -30.30 -29.68
CA TRP A 255 -6.28 -31.66 -29.18
C TRP A 255 -5.13 -32.65 -29.37
N PHE A 256 -4.19 -32.34 -30.27
CA PHE A 256 -3.05 -33.20 -30.61
C PHE A 256 -1.69 -32.60 -30.23
N THR A 257 -1.64 -31.34 -29.80
CA THR A 257 -0.39 -30.64 -29.43
C THR A 257 -0.49 -30.06 -28.02
N LYS A 258 0.41 -30.47 -27.11
CA LYS A 258 0.59 -29.82 -25.80
C LYS A 258 1.12 -28.38 -25.97
N PRO A 259 0.79 -27.44 -25.07
CA PRO A 259 1.34 -26.09 -25.08
C PRO A 259 2.88 -26.13 -24.93
N SER A 260 3.59 -25.34 -25.73
CA SER A 260 5.06 -25.36 -25.82
C SER A 260 5.78 -25.00 -24.52
N ASN A 261 5.19 -24.12 -23.71
CA ASN A 261 5.84 -23.58 -22.51
C ASN A 261 5.96 -24.63 -21.39
N GLU A 262 5.04 -25.58 -21.31
CA GLU A 262 5.12 -26.69 -20.34
C GLU A 262 6.27 -27.64 -20.71
N ILE A 263 6.48 -27.88 -22.01
CA ILE A 263 7.55 -28.76 -22.52
C ILE A 263 8.93 -28.15 -22.24
N GLU A 264 9.11 -26.84 -22.46
CA GLU A 264 10.42 -26.20 -22.24
C GLU A 264 10.86 -26.27 -20.76
N MET A 265 9.96 -26.01 -19.81
CA MET A 265 10.28 -26.10 -18.37
C MET A 265 10.59 -27.54 -17.91
N GLU A 266 9.84 -28.54 -18.39
CA GLU A 266 10.13 -29.96 -18.12
C GLU A 266 11.48 -30.39 -18.70
N GLU A 267 11.84 -29.92 -19.91
CA GLU A 267 13.15 -30.17 -20.52
C GLU A 267 14.31 -29.55 -19.72
N ILE A 268 14.11 -28.34 -19.18
CA ILE A 268 15.12 -27.64 -18.38
C ILE A 268 15.32 -28.33 -17.03
N LEU A 269 14.24 -28.62 -16.31
CA LEU A 269 14.29 -29.32 -15.01
C LEU A 269 14.78 -30.77 -15.17
N GLY A 270 14.54 -31.39 -16.33
CA GLY A 270 15.01 -32.73 -16.69
C GLY A 270 16.47 -32.80 -17.16
N GLY A 271 17.20 -31.68 -17.22
CA GLY A 271 18.61 -31.65 -17.63
C GLY A 271 18.83 -31.89 -19.13
N SER A 272 17.99 -31.30 -19.99
CA SER A 272 18.09 -31.41 -21.45
C SER A 272 19.48 -31.01 -21.98
N LYS A 273 19.98 -31.77 -22.96
CA LYS A 273 21.26 -31.51 -23.65
C LYS A 273 21.25 -30.24 -24.50
N ASP A 274 20.08 -29.64 -24.73
CA ASP A 274 19.92 -28.48 -25.61
C ASP A 274 20.28 -27.15 -24.93
N TYR A 275 20.37 -27.13 -23.59
CA TYR A 275 20.72 -25.93 -22.82
C TYR A 275 22.09 -26.05 -22.17
N ARG A 276 22.98 -25.12 -22.49
CA ARG A 276 24.29 -24.96 -21.87
C ARG A 276 24.24 -23.86 -20.81
N LEU A 277 24.62 -24.19 -19.58
CA LEU A 277 24.78 -23.20 -18.51
C LEU A 277 25.95 -22.25 -18.87
N LEU A 278 25.68 -20.94 -18.87
CA LEU A 278 26.69 -19.89 -19.04
C LEU A 278 27.17 -19.39 -17.68
N PHE A 279 26.22 -19.03 -16.82
CA PHE A 279 26.51 -18.47 -15.50
C PHE A 279 25.59 -19.06 -14.44
N LYS A 280 26.14 -19.24 -13.24
CA LYS A 280 25.38 -19.56 -12.05
C LYS A 280 25.82 -18.65 -10.92
N ASP A 281 24.87 -17.91 -10.38
CA ASP A 281 24.98 -17.14 -9.16
C ASP A 281 24.14 -17.80 -8.06
N GLN A 282 24.23 -17.30 -6.83
CA GLN A 282 23.40 -17.76 -5.72
C GLN A 282 21.90 -17.55 -5.96
N GLN A 283 21.53 -16.55 -6.75
CA GLN A 283 20.13 -16.17 -6.99
C GLN A 283 19.66 -16.39 -8.42
N ALA A 284 20.55 -16.47 -9.42
CA ALA A 284 20.17 -16.59 -10.82
C ALA A 284 21.06 -17.55 -11.61
N GLU A 285 20.45 -18.23 -12.59
CA GLU A 285 21.09 -19.14 -13.53
C GLU A 285 20.76 -18.71 -14.95
N ILE A 286 21.78 -18.66 -15.81
CA ILE A 286 21.65 -18.22 -17.19
C ILE A 286 22.08 -19.35 -18.10
N TYR A 287 21.16 -19.78 -18.95
CA TYR A 287 21.33 -20.87 -19.90
C TYR A 287 21.28 -20.34 -21.33
N ARG A 288 22.03 -20.98 -22.21
CA ARG A 288 21.98 -20.77 -23.65
C ARG A 288 21.43 -22.01 -24.32
N ARG A 289 20.49 -21.82 -25.23
CA ARG A 289 20.03 -22.89 -26.10
C ARG A 289 20.95 -23.03 -27.31
N GLU A 290 21.53 -24.21 -27.51
CA GLU A 290 22.51 -24.45 -28.58
C GLU A 290 21.89 -24.42 -29.98
N THR A 291 20.58 -24.71 -30.11
CA THR A 291 19.91 -24.80 -31.41
C THR A 291 19.66 -23.45 -32.07
N ASN A 292 19.38 -22.39 -31.29
CA ASN A 292 18.97 -21.08 -31.82
C ASN A 292 19.67 -19.89 -31.13
N GLY A 293 20.52 -20.12 -30.12
CA GLY A 293 21.23 -19.07 -29.39
C GLY A 293 20.39 -18.28 -28.38
N GLN A 294 19.14 -18.70 -28.14
CA GLN A 294 18.25 -18.07 -27.17
C GLN A 294 18.83 -18.19 -25.76
N ILE A 295 18.69 -17.12 -24.98
CA ILE A 295 19.15 -17.08 -23.59
C ILE A 295 17.94 -17.20 -22.68
N LEU A 296 18.03 -18.11 -21.71
CA LEU A 296 17.06 -18.26 -20.64
C LEU A 296 17.71 -17.80 -19.34
N VAL A 297 17.06 -16.88 -18.65
CA VAL A 297 17.44 -16.45 -17.31
C VAL A 297 16.41 -17.01 -16.34
N ILE A 298 16.87 -17.76 -15.34
CA ILE A 298 16.08 -18.24 -14.22
C ILE A 298 16.60 -17.53 -12.98
N GLU A 299 15.72 -16.92 -12.20
CA GLU A 299 16.09 -16.20 -10.99
C GLU A 299 15.13 -16.55 -9.86
N LYS A 300 15.67 -16.82 -8.68
CA LYS A 300 14.88 -17.10 -7.48
C LYS A 300 14.11 -15.85 -7.06
N ARG A 301 12.80 -15.97 -6.86
CA ARG A 301 12.01 -14.88 -6.33
C ARG A 301 12.35 -14.64 -4.87
N GLN A 302 12.53 -13.37 -4.52
CA GLN A 302 12.85 -12.97 -3.15
C GLN A 302 11.66 -13.19 -2.19
N ASP A 303 12.00 -13.33 -0.91
CA ASP A 303 11.01 -13.40 0.16
C ASP A 303 10.26 -12.07 0.28
N VAL A 304 8.98 -12.18 0.64
CA VAL A 304 8.10 -11.03 0.82
C VAL A 304 8.54 -10.23 2.05
N ASP A 305 8.69 -8.92 1.89
CA ASP A 305 9.08 -7.97 2.96
C ASP A 305 8.03 -6.88 3.22
N SER A 306 7.01 -6.81 2.36
CA SER A 306 6.02 -5.73 2.34
C SER A 306 4.60 -6.29 2.27
N PHE A 307 3.72 -5.90 3.21
CA PHE A 307 2.31 -6.27 3.21
C PHE A 307 1.41 -5.06 2.93
N VAL A 308 0.44 -5.25 2.03
CA VAL A 308 -0.57 -4.24 1.69
C VAL A 308 -1.96 -4.77 2.04
N PHE A 309 -2.74 -4.03 2.83
CA PHE A 309 -4.08 -4.45 3.25
C PHE A 309 -5.17 -3.59 2.63
N CYS A 310 -6.13 -4.25 1.98
CA CYS A 310 -7.31 -3.56 1.46
C CYS A 310 -8.26 -3.11 2.58
N GLY A 311 -9.06 -2.08 2.29
CA GLY A 311 -10.18 -1.69 3.15
C GLY A 311 -11.34 -2.68 3.09
N GLY A 312 -12.18 -2.69 4.14
CA GLY A 312 -13.36 -3.56 4.21
C GLY A 312 -14.17 -3.53 5.50
N GLY A 313 -13.98 -2.53 6.38
CA GLY A 313 -14.71 -2.41 7.64
C GLY A 313 -14.59 -3.67 8.51
N ALA A 314 -15.74 -4.26 8.85
CA ALA A 314 -15.82 -5.45 9.70
C ALA A 314 -15.16 -6.71 9.11
N LYS A 315 -14.82 -6.73 7.81
CA LYS A 315 -14.08 -7.83 7.17
C LYS A 315 -12.64 -7.98 7.69
N ILE A 316 -12.18 -7.07 8.54
CA ILE A 316 -10.83 -7.08 9.14
C ILE A 316 -10.45 -8.40 9.83
N PHE A 317 -11.42 -9.16 10.35
CA PHE A 317 -11.18 -10.50 10.91
C PHE A 317 -10.55 -11.48 9.91
N ALA A 318 -10.85 -11.33 8.62
CA ALA A 318 -10.22 -12.12 7.58
C ALA A 318 -8.73 -11.78 7.41
N HIS A 319 -8.35 -10.49 7.54
CA HIS A 319 -6.93 -10.11 7.55
C HIS A 319 -6.18 -10.76 8.73
N VAL A 320 -6.82 -10.85 9.91
CA VAL A 320 -6.23 -11.50 11.09
C VAL A 320 -5.88 -12.96 10.82
N GLY A 321 -6.81 -13.70 10.20
CA GLY A 321 -6.57 -15.07 9.76
C GLY A 321 -5.41 -15.20 8.78
N GLY A 322 -5.34 -14.28 7.81
CA GLY A 322 -4.25 -14.23 6.85
C GLY A 322 -2.90 -14.05 7.54
N ILE A 323 -2.79 -13.07 8.44
CA ILE A 323 -1.54 -12.80 9.18
C ILE A 323 -1.15 -13.97 10.06
N LYS A 324 -2.10 -14.63 10.72
CA LYS A 324 -1.85 -15.84 11.49
C LYS A 324 -1.14 -16.92 10.67
N ALA A 325 -1.58 -17.17 9.44
CA ALA A 325 -0.95 -18.18 8.58
C ALA A 325 0.50 -17.82 8.19
N PHE A 326 0.78 -16.53 7.97
CA PHE A 326 2.15 -16.06 7.68
C PHE A 326 3.05 -16.12 8.92
N GLU A 327 2.54 -15.74 10.09
CA GLU A 327 3.24 -15.86 11.38
C GLU A 327 3.61 -17.31 11.69
N GLU A 328 2.68 -18.25 11.55
CA GLU A 328 2.93 -19.69 11.77
C GLU A 328 3.93 -20.29 10.78
N ALA A 329 4.05 -19.70 9.58
CA ALA A 329 5.06 -20.09 8.58
C ALA A 329 6.43 -19.41 8.80
N GLY A 330 6.57 -18.55 9.82
CA GLY A 330 7.79 -17.77 10.07
C GLY A 330 8.06 -16.67 9.05
N ILE A 331 7.06 -16.29 8.24
CA ILE A 331 7.18 -15.26 7.20
C ILE A 331 6.71 -13.92 7.78
N SER A 332 7.61 -12.95 7.83
CA SER A 332 7.36 -11.62 8.41
C SER A 332 7.64 -10.50 7.41
N ALA A 333 6.78 -9.48 7.39
CA ALA A 333 7.03 -8.24 6.65
C ALA A 333 7.58 -7.14 7.58
N ASP A 334 8.35 -6.22 7.02
CA ASP A 334 8.86 -5.03 7.71
C ASP A 334 8.17 -3.74 7.23
N LYS A 335 7.52 -3.77 6.07
CA LYS A 335 6.86 -2.61 5.46
C LYS A 335 5.38 -2.87 5.33
N PHE A 336 4.56 -1.89 5.71
CA PHE A 336 3.11 -2.06 5.76
C PHE A 336 2.40 -0.88 5.10
N ALA A 337 1.41 -1.18 4.26
CA ALA A 337 0.52 -0.15 3.71
C ALA A 337 -0.94 -0.58 3.86
N GLY A 338 -1.84 0.39 4.02
CA GLY A 338 -3.26 0.06 4.11
C GLY A 338 -4.20 1.24 3.95
N SER A 339 -5.46 0.89 3.64
CA SER A 339 -6.57 1.81 3.43
C SER A 339 -7.77 1.39 4.27
N SER A 340 -8.48 2.32 4.92
CA SER A 340 -9.63 2.04 5.79
C SER A 340 -9.30 1.02 6.89
N ALA A 341 -10.11 -0.02 7.06
CA ALA A 341 -9.79 -1.14 7.95
C ALA A 341 -8.40 -1.77 7.69
N GLY A 342 -7.92 -1.75 6.45
CA GLY A 342 -6.57 -2.17 6.10
C GLY A 342 -5.49 -1.26 6.68
N ALA A 343 -5.75 0.04 6.83
CA ALA A 343 -4.81 0.97 7.49
C ALA A 343 -4.66 0.66 8.98
N ILE A 344 -5.77 0.30 9.65
CA ILE A 344 -5.75 -0.16 11.03
C ILE A 344 -4.88 -1.43 11.13
N MET A 345 -5.10 -2.41 10.24
CA MET A 345 -4.30 -3.63 10.20
C MET A 345 -2.82 -3.33 9.96
N ALA A 346 -2.49 -2.44 9.01
CA ALA A 346 -1.13 -2.01 8.72
C ALA A 346 -0.46 -1.35 9.94
N ILE A 347 -1.17 -0.48 10.67
CA ILE A 347 -0.67 0.13 11.91
C ILE A 347 -0.37 -0.93 12.96
N LEU A 348 -1.30 -1.87 13.19
CA LEU A 348 -1.15 -2.92 14.20
C LEU A 348 0.02 -3.86 13.87
N CYS A 349 0.17 -4.25 12.60
CA CYS A 349 1.33 -5.05 12.17
C CYS A 349 2.63 -4.25 12.28
N TYR A 350 2.62 -2.97 11.89
CA TYR A 350 3.79 -2.09 11.99
C TYR A 350 4.27 -1.90 13.44
N ILE A 351 3.37 -1.84 14.43
CA ILE A 351 3.78 -1.75 15.84
C ILE A 351 4.16 -3.11 16.45
N GLY A 352 4.19 -4.19 15.66
CA GLY A 352 4.59 -5.53 16.10
C GLY A 352 3.53 -6.23 16.94
N CYS A 353 2.24 -6.01 16.66
CA CYS A 353 1.17 -6.83 17.24
C CYS A 353 1.10 -8.21 16.55
N SER A 354 0.97 -9.27 17.35
CA SER A 354 0.72 -10.62 16.82
C SER A 354 -0.74 -10.79 16.38
N SER A 355 -1.01 -11.76 15.50
CA SER A 355 -2.38 -12.09 15.09
C SER A 355 -3.30 -12.37 16.27
N ALA A 356 -2.79 -12.99 17.35
CA ALA A 356 -3.55 -13.24 18.57
C ALA A 356 -3.90 -11.95 19.33
N GLU A 357 -2.95 -11.02 19.47
CA GLU A 357 -3.20 -9.71 20.11
C GLU A 357 -4.19 -8.87 19.29
N ILE A 358 -4.08 -8.93 17.96
CA ILE A 358 -4.99 -8.24 17.03
C ILE A 358 -6.40 -8.85 17.13
N LEU A 359 -6.51 -10.17 17.20
CA LEU A 359 -7.80 -10.85 17.36
C LEU A 359 -8.47 -10.46 18.69
N GLU A 360 -7.74 -10.53 19.81
CA GLU A 360 -8.25 -10.13 21.12
C GLU A 360 -8.71 -8.67 21.11
N PHE A 361 -7.93 -7.80 20.47
CA PHE A 361 -8.28 -6.40 20.30
C PHE A 361 -9.62 -6.25 19.59
N PHE A 362 -9.83 -6.91 18.44
CA PHE A 362 -11.06 -6.78 17.65
C PHE A 362 -12.28 -7.49 18.25
N GLN A 363 -12.10 -8.63 18.93
CA GLN A 363 -13.19 -9.37 19.58
C GLN A 363 -13.92 -8.53 20.65
N GLY A 364 -13.22 -7.58 21.27
CA GLY A 364 -13.82 -6.67 22.23
C GLY A 364 -14.67 -5.55 21.62
N PHE A 365 -14.50 -5.23 20.32
CA PHE A 365 -15.23 -4.13 19.69
C PHE A 365 -16.70 -4.49 19.45
N LYS A 366 -17.56 -3.87 20.25
CA LYS A 366 -19.00 -3.80 19.99
C LYS A 366 -19.31 -2.55 19.19
N GLU A 367 -20.37 -2.59 18.38
CA GLU A 367 -20.84 -1.43 17.61
C GLU A 367 -21.06 -0.19 18.52
N GLU A 368 -21.60 -0.41 19.71
CA GLU A 368 -21.82 0.65 20.72
C GLU A 368 -20.53 1.30 21.26
N ASN A 369 -19.37 0.69 21.04
CA ASN A 369 -18.07 1.24 21.41
C ASN A 369 -17.49 2.13 20.31
N LEU A 370 -17.98 1.99 19.06
CA LEU A 370 -17.46 2.70 17.89
C LEU A 370 -18.39 3.80 17.41
N ILE A 371 -19.71 3.55 17.41
CA ILE A 371 -20.71 4.44 16.82
C ILE A 371 -21.51 5.14 17.91
N HIS A 372 -21.40 6.47 17.94
CA HIS A 372 -22.25 7.38 18.71
C HIS A 372 -23.12 8.21 17.76
N TYR A 373 -24.44 8.01 17.77
CA TYR A 373 -25.36 8.73 16.90
C TYR A 373 -25.49 10.21 17.31
N ASP A 374 -24.80 11.07 16.59
CA ASP A 374 -24.87 12.53 16.66
C ASP A 374 -25.08 13.06 15.23
N ILE A 375 -26.30 12.86 14.74
CA ILE A 375 -26.66 12.98 13.32
C ILE A 375 -26.71 14.45 12.90
N ASP A 376 -25.90 14.82 11.92
CA ASP A 376 -26.00 16.08 11.20
C ASP A 376 -25.82 15.87 9.68
N SER A 377 -25.80 16.96 8.91
CA SER A 377 -25.62 16.91 7.45
C SER A 377 -24.23 16.39 7.01
N SER A 378 -23.30 16.15 7.94
CA SER A 378 -21.93 15.71 7.66
C SER A 378 -21.67 14.24 7.99
N GLY A 379 -22.50 13.57 8.80
CA GLY A 379 -22.39 12.13 9.11
C GLY A 379 -23.20 11.69 10.34
N LEU A 380 -23.23 10.38 10.60
CA LEU A 380 -23.95 9.79 11.75
C LEU A 380 -23.16 9.86 13.06
N SER A 381 -21.83 9.76 13.01
CA SER A 381 -20.96 9.66 14.19
C SER A 381 -19.58 10.27 13.99
N ASP A 382 -18.89 10.61 15.07
CA ASP A 382 -17.46 10.96 15.04
C ASP A 382 -16.61 9.68 15.20
N ALA A 383 -15.46 9.63 14.55
CA ALA A 383 -14.51 8.51 14.64
C ALA A 383 -13.55 8.61 15.87
N ARG A 384 -13.78 9.52 16.82
CA ARG A 384 -12.96 9.67 18.05
C ARG A 384 -12.73 8.37 18.82
N ALA A 385 -13.74 7.52 18.95
CA ALA A 385 -13.60 6.24 19.64
C ALA A 385 -12.62 5.29 18.94
N LEU A 386 -12.59 5.32 17.60
CA LEU A 386 -11.64 4.56 16.80
C LEU A 386 -10.21 5.08 16.98
N LYS A 387 -10.05 6.40 17.11
CA LYS A 387 -8.75 7.00 17.44
C LYS A 387 -8.26 6.54 18.81
N ALA A 388 -9.11 6.61 19.83
CA ALA A 388 -8.76 6.19 21.19
C ALA A 388 -8.36 4.71 21.24
N ALA A 389 -9.05 3.86 20.46
CA ALA A 389 -8.69 2.47 20.27
C ALA A 389 -7.28 2.26 19.69
N LEU A 390 -6.94 3.01 18.63
CA LEU A 390 -5.60 2.98 18.04
C LEU A 390 -4.54 3.54 19.00
N ASP A 391 -4.83 4.66 19.67
CA ASP A 391 -3.96 5.25 20.69
C ASP A 391 -3.63 4.21 21.76
N TYR A 392 -4.62 3.45 22.23
CA TYR A 392 -4.40 2.41 23.25
C TYR A 392 -3.42 1.34 22.79
N MET A 393 -3.58 0.81 21.58
CA MET A 393 -2.68 -0.22 21.07
C MET A 393 -1.26 0.30 20.83
N ILE A 394 -1.14 1.51 20.28
CA ILE A 394 0.16 2.16 20.04
C ILE A 394 0.86 2.42 21.38
N VAL A 395 0.16 3.00 22.37
CA VAL A 395 0.71 3.29 23.70
C VAL A 395 1.12 2.00 24.42
N LYS A 396 0.28 0.95 24.38
CA LYS A 396 0.59 -0.36 24.98
C LYS A 396 1.90 -0.93 24.41
N LYS A 397 2.08 -0.88 23.09
CA LYS A 397 3.32 -1.36 22.44
C LYS A 397 4.53 -0.47 22.75
N VAL A 398 4.37 0.85 22.70
CA VAL A 398 5.45 1.79 23.03
C VAL A 398 5.88 1.64 24.49
N ASN A 399 4.94 1.47 25.43
CA ASN A 399 5.26 1.20 26.84
C ASN A 399 5.98 -0.13 27.00
N GLY A 400 5.55 -1.19 26.30
CA GLY A 400 6.29 -2.46 26.28
C GLY A 400 7.73 -2.32 25.78
N ILE A 401 7.98 -1.46 24.80
CA ILE A 401 9.35 -1.13 24.33
C ILE A 401 10.12 -0.36 25.41
N ILE A 402 9.50 0.64 26.03
CA ILE A 402 10.10 1.42 27.11
C ILE A 402 10.54 0.52 28.26
N ASP A 403 9.69 -0.42 28.67
CA ASP A 403 9.96 -1.37 29.74
C ASP A 403 11.07 -2.36 29.34
N LYS A 404 10.98 -2.93 28.12
CA LYS A 404 11.98 -3.87 27.57
C LYS A 404 13.39 -3.30 27.59
N TYR A 405 13.55 -2.03 27.22
CA TYR A 405 14.85 -1.35 27.19
C TYR A 405 15.13 -0.49 28.43
N SER A 406 14.22 -0.47 29.41
CA SER A 406 14.31 0.38 30.61
C SER A 406 14.62 1.85 30.29
N ILE A 407 14.01 2.39 29.23
CA ILE A 407 14.32 3.72 28.68
C ILE A 407 14.01 4.83 29.70
N ASP A 408 12.93 4.68 30.44
CA ASP A 408 12.44 5.64 31.45
C ASP A 408 13.29 5.69 32.73
N LYS A 409 14.16 4.69 32.96
CA LYS A 409 15.03 4.64 34.15
C LYS A 409 16.23 5.59 34.04
N THR A 410 16.71 5.87 32.83
CA THR A 410 17.85 6.76 32.59
C THR A 410 17.43 8.21 32.34
N ALA A 411 18.25 9.18 32.76
CA ALA A 411 17.95 10.60 32.51
C ALA A 411 17.94 10.93 31.00
N GLU A 412 18.88 10.34 30.25
CA GLU A 412 18.96 10.48 28.79
C GLU A 412 17.76 9.84 28.10
N GLY A 413 17.34 8.65 28.52
CA GLY A 413 16.17 7.98 27.96
C GLY A 413 14.87 8.75 28.24
N ARG A 414 14.69 9.29 29.47
CA ARG A 414 13.55 10.19 29.77
C ARG A 414 13.54 11.43 28.88
N ARG A 415 14.72 12.01 28.62
CA ARG A 415 14.86 13.16 27.71
C ARG A 415 14.47 12.78 26.28
N PHE A 416 14.98 11.66 25.77
CA PHE A 416 14.63 11.14 24.45
C PHE A 416 13.13 10.89 24.29
N LEU A 417 12.49 10.26 25.27
CA LEU A 417 11.04 10.03 25.24
C LEU A 417 10.25 11.35 25.19
N ALA A 418 10.63 12.33 26.00
CA ALA A 418 9.95 13.63 26.06
C ALA A 418 10.15 14.47 24.79
N GLU A 419 11.35 14.49 24.23
CA GLU A 419 11.68 15.36 23.10
C GLU A 419 11.31 14.75 21.75
N HIS A 420 11.29 13.41 21.63
CA HIS A 420 11.20 12.74 20.33
C HIS A 420 10.01 11.79 20.22
N VAL A 421 9.67 11.04 21.27
CA VAL A 421 8.60 10.03 21.19
C VAL A 421 7.23 10.64 21.51
N PHE A 422 7.13 11.44 22.55
CA PHE A 422 5.87 12.02 23.05
C PHE A 422 5.75 13.52 22.84
N ARG A 423 6.41 14.03 21.80
CA ARG A 423 6.43 15.46 21.49
C ARG A 423 4.98 15.96 21.33
N PHE A 424 4.61 16.98 22.11
CA PHE A 424 3.25 17.55 22.17
C PHE A 424 2.14 16.55 22.54
N GLY A 425 2.47 15.47 23.26
CA GLY A 425 1.49 14.45 23.66
C GLY A 425 0.99 13.57 22.52
N LYS A 426 1.70 13.54 21.38
CA LYS A 426 1.33 12.77 20.19
C LYS A 426 2.40 11.75 19.87
N ILE A 427 1.96 10.60 19.36
CA ILE A 427 2.84 9.59 18.77
C ILE A 427 2.69 9.69 17.25
N THR A 428 3.72 10.24 16.61
CA THR A 428 3.75 10.52 15.17
C THR A 428 4.55 9.47 14.41
N PHE A 429 4.53 9.55 13.07
CA PHE A 429 5.43 8.75 12.23
C PHE A 429 6.90 8.98 12.60
N GLU A 430 7.28 10.23 12.89
CA GLU A 430 8.62 10.58 13.38
C GLU A 430 8.92 9.93 14.74
N SER A 431 7.97 9.94 15.68
CA SER A 431 8.14 9.33 17.00
C SER A 431 8.54 7.86 16.91
N LEU A 432 7.80 7.07 16.14
CA LEU A 432 8.06 5.63 16.01
C LEU A 432 9.30 5.33 15.15
N HIS A 433 9.56 6.15 14.13
CA HIS A 433 10.79 6.02 13.35
C HIS A 433 12.04 6.25 14.21
N LYS A 434 12.07 7.33 15.00
CA LYS A 434 13.18 7.60 15.94
C LYS A 434 13.35 6.49 16.97
N LEU A 435 12.25 5.93 17.48
CA LEU A 435 12.30 4.80 18.41
C LEU A 435 12.89 3.55 17.75
N LYS A 436 12.50 3.23 16.51
CA LYS A 436 13.06 2.12 15.72
C LYS A 436 14.54 2.33 15.39
N CYS A 437 14.96 3.55 15.03
CA CYS A 437 16.37 3.85 14.76
C CYS A 437 17.25 3.68 15.99
N LYS A 438 16.80 4.12 17.17
CA LYS A 438 17.55 3.96 18.42
C LYS A 438 17.55 2.51 18.92
N TYR A 439 16.47 1.76 18.66
CA TYR A 439 16.31 0.35 19.07
C TYR A 439 15.85 -0.52 17.89
N PRO A 440 16.77 -1.00 17.03
CA PRO A 440 16.41 -1.77 15.84
C PRO A 440 15.59 -3.04 16.13
N ASP A 441 15.83 -3.71 17.25
CA ASP A 441 15.15 -4.97 17.64
C ASP A 441 13.91 -4.75 18.54
N CYS A 442 13.31 -3.56 18.48
CA CYS A 442 12.11 -3.22 19.27
C CYS A 442 10.81 -3.84 18.75
N GLY A 443 10.83 -4.51 17.59
CA GLY A 443 9.66 -5.15 16.98
C GLY A 443 8.79 -4.22 16.11
N LEU A 444 9.12 -2.93 16.03
CA LEU A 444 8.47 -2.02 15.07
C LEU A 444 8.92 -2.35 13.63
N GLY A 445 8.03 -2.18 12.67
CA GLY A 445 8.34 -2.22 11.24
C GLY A 445 9.29 -1.09 10.82
N LYS A 446 9.78 -1.17 9.58
CA LYS A 446 10.64 -0.16 8.95
C LYS A 446 9.83 0.96 8.31
N GLU A 447 8.67 0.63 7.73
CA GLU A 447 7.86 1.58 6.96
C GLU A 447 6.37 1.35 7.15
N LEU A 448 5.62 2.44 7.31
CA LEU A 448 4.17 2.45 7.42
C LEU A 448 3.59 3.51 6.47
N ILE A 449 2.61 3.11 5.68
CA ILE A 449 1.89 3.99 4.76
C ILE A 449 0.39 3.85 4.99
N VAL A 450 -0.27 4.97 5.26
CA VAL A 450 -1.72 5.04 5.48
C VAL A 450 -2.33 5.97 4.45
N THR A 451 -3.43 5.57 3.81
CA THR A 451 -4.09 6.40 2.79
C THR A 451 -5.37 7.06 3.29
N ALA A 452 -5.67 8.26 2.80
CA ALA A 452 -6.96 8.91 2.99
C ALA A 452 -7.40 9.63 1.72
N THR A 453 -8.69 9.95 1.61
CA THR A 453 -9.23 10.69 0.46
C THR A 453 -9.35 12.17 0.79
N HIS A 454 -8.63 13.03 0.06
CA HIS A 454 -8.82 14.47 0.13
C HIS A 454 -10.03 14.88 -0.72
N VAL A 455 -11.12 15.31 -0.07
CA VAL A 455 -12.42 15.48 -0.73
C VAL A 455 -12.40 16.59 -1.80
N GLU A 456 -11.82 17.75 -1.50
CA GLU A 456 -11.83 18.89 -2.44
C GLU A 456 -10.93 18.65 -3.67
N ARG A 457 -9.69 18.18 -3.45
CA ARG A 457 -8.70 17.90 -4.51
C ARG A 457 -9.00 16.63 -5.31
N ARG A 458 -9.78 15.69 -4.76
CA ARG A 458 -10.08 14.38 -5.37
C ARG A 458 -8.83 13.52 -5.56
N GLU A 459 -7.96 13.56 -4.56
CA GLU A 459 -6.68 12.86 -4.59
C GLU A 459 -6.54 12.00 -3.33
N THR A 460 -5.87 10.86 -3.49
CA THR A 460 -5.43 10.05 -2.36
C THR A 460 -4.25 10.75 -1.68
N ARG A 461 -4.41 11.08 -0.40
CA ARG A 461 -3.34 11.56 0.47
C ARG A 461 -2.65 10.36 1.11
N TYR A 462 -1.32 10.34 1.06
CA TYR A 462 -0.49 9.29 1.67
C TYR A 462 0.21 9.85 2.91
N PHE A 463 -0.05 9.23 4.05
CA PHE A 463 0.67 9.48 5.30
C PHE A 463 1.79 8.48 5.46
N SER A 464 3.00 8.98 5.64
CA SER A 464 4.21 8.17 5.84
C SER A 464 5.27 8.99 6.58
N PHE A 465 6.34 8.35 7.05
CA PHE A 465 7.46 9.07 7.64
C PHE A 465 8.13 10.07 6.66
N PRO A 466 8.46 9.70 5.40
CA PRO A 466 9.08 10.64 4.46
C PRO A 466 8.20 11.85 4.09
N THR A 467 6.88 11.67 4.00
CA THR A 467 5.97 12.73 3.52
C THR A 467 5.29 13.53 4.63
N THR A 468 4.99 12.89 5.76
CA THR A 468 4.21 13.48 6.86
C THR A 468 4.76 13.02 8.22
N PRO A 469 6.03 13.33 8.56
CA PRO A 469 6.65 12.85 9.80
C PRO A 469 5.92 13.36 11.06
N TRP A 470 5.34 14.55 10.99
CA TRP A 470 4.60 15.21 12.07
C TRP A 470 3.17 14.69 12.29
N ALA A 471 2.64 13.87 11.38
CA ALA A 471 1.27 13.40 11.49
C ALA A 471 1.14 12.34 12.60
N GLU A 472 0.10 12.45 13.41
CA GLU A 472 -0.22 11.46 14.45
C GLU A 472 -0.75 10.18 13.80
N ILE A 473 -0.20 9.02 14.19
CA ILE A 473 -0.49 7.75 13.52
C ILE A 473 -1.94 7.31 13.74
N SER A 474 -2.46 7.46 14.96
CA SER A 474 -3.85 7.14 15.27
C SER A 474 -4.83 8.06 14.56
N GLU A 475 -4.48 9.34 14.36
CA GLU A 475 -5.27 10.29 13.59
C GLU A 475 -5.30 9.93 12.10
N ALA A 476 -4.15 9.56 11.53
CA ALA A 476 -4.08 9.07 10.15
C ALA A 476 -4.91 7.78 9.96
N GLY A 477 -4.80 6.82 10.88
CA GLY A 477 -5.61 5.59 10.87
C GLY A 477 -7.12 5.87 11.01
N LYS A 478 -7.50 6.76 11.93
CA LYS A 478 -8.88 7.24 12.10
C LYS A 478 -9.42 7.88 10.82
N THR A 479 -8.69 8.81 10.23
CA THR A 479 -9.10 9.48 8.99
C THR A 479 -9.24 8.48 7.84
N SER A 480 -8.29 7.54 7.74
CA SER A 480 -8.32 6.48 6.72
C SER A 480 -9.57 5.60 6.82
N ALA A 481 -10.05 5.34 8.04
CA ALA A 481 -11.22 4.50 8.33
C ALA A 481 -12.53 5.30 8.57
N SER A 482 -12.57 6.60 8.25
CA SER A 482 -13.76 7.44 8.38
C SER A 482 -14.73 7.21 7.21
N PHE A 483 -15.33 6.01 7.20
CA PHE A 483 -16.25 5.53 6.17
C PHE A 483 -17.42 6.52 5.94
N PRO A 484 -17.71 6.91 4.67
CA PRO A 484 -18.80 7.83 4.34
C PRO A 484 -20.15 7.39 4.89
N VAL A 485 -21.04 8.35 5.16
CA VAL A 485 -22.36 8.15 5.78
C VAL A 485 -22.28 7.84 7.28
N ILE A 486 -21.37 6.95 7.69
CA ILE A 486 -21.23 6.53 9.09
C ILE A 486 -20.43 7.55 9.88
N PHE A 487 -19.26 7.95 9.39
CA PHE A 487 -18.38 8.87 10.09
C PHE A 487 -18.34 10.25 9.44
N LYS A 488 -18.30 11.30 10.27
CA LYS A 488 -18.10 12.69 9.85
C LYS A 488 -16.69 12.84 9.23
N PRO A 489 -16.51 13.72 8.23
CA PRO A 489 -15.20 14.00 7.65
C PRO A 489 -14.22 14.49 8.72
N THR A 490 -12.97 14.03 8.65
CA THR A 490 -11.91 14.58 9.51
C THR A 490 -11.32 15.83 8.84
N LEU A 491 -11.23 16.94 9.58
CA LEU A 491 -10.55 18.13 9.10
C LEU A 491 -9.04 18.02 9.38
N LEU A 492 -8.25 17.88 8.33
CA LEU A 492 -6.78 17.93 8.40
C LEU A 492 -6.33 19.19 7.65
N ASP A 493 -5.51 20.02 8.29
CA ASP A 493 -5.05 21.30 7.74
C ASP A 493 -6.21 22.23 7.31
N GLY A 494 -7.33 22.17 8.05
CA GLY A 494 -8.55 22.91 7.72
C GLY A 494 -9.33 22.36 6.52
N LYS A 495 -8.93 21.21 5.97
CA LYS A 495 -9.52 20.59 4.78
C LYS A 495 -10.19 19.25 5.08
N PRO A 496 -11.37 18.96 4.49
CA PRO A 496 -12.10 17.72 4.74
C PRO A 496 -11.43 16.52 4.08
N HIS A 497 -11.18 15.50 4.88
CA HIS A 497 -10.69 14.19 4.48
C HIS A 497 -11.67 13.10 4.90
N LYS A 498 -11.76 12.05 4.07
CA LYS A 498 -12.62 10.88 4.28
C LYS A 498 -11.82 9.59 4.09
N ASP A 499 -12.51 8.47 4.27
CA ASP A 499 -11.98 7.13 4.11
C ASP A 499 -11.09 6.95 2.87
N GLY A 500 -9.94 6.29 3.06
CA GLY A 500 -8.96 6.05 2.00
C GLY A 500 -9.48 5.12 0.90
N GLY A 501 -10.40 4.21 1.25
CA GLY A 501 -10.94 3.18 0.36
C GLY A 501 -11.91 3.71 -0.68
N ILE A 502 -12.26 5.00 -0.63
CA ILE A 502 -13.11 5.64 -1.64
C ILE A 502 -12.39 5.74 -2.98
N LEU A 503 -11.12 6.20 -2.97
CA LEU A 503 -10.33 6.40 -4.19
C LEU A 503 -9.23 5.37 -4.38
N ASN A 504 -8.73 4.78 -3.30
CA ASN A 504 -7.64 3.82 -3.34
C ASN A 504 -7.80 2.79 -2.22
N ASN A 505 -8.58 1.73 -2.48
CA ASN A 505 -8.81 0.68 -1.50
C ASN A 505 -7.62 -0.28 -1.38
N LEU A 506 -6.80 -0.40 -2.43
CA LEU A 506 -5.66 -1.31 -2.49
C LEU A 506 -4.38 -0.53 -2.89
N PRO A 507 -3.65 0.06 -1.92
CA PRO A 507 -2.54 0.98 -2.22
C PRO A 507 -1.22 0.25 -2.57
N THR A 508 -1.21 -0.60 -3.58
CA THR A 508 -0.02 -1.40 -3.98
C THR A 508 1.09 -0.56 -4.63
N GLU A 509 0.75 0.58 -5.23
CA GLU A 509 1.69 1.52 -5.87
C GLU A 509 2.64 2.21 -4.89
N THR A 510 2.40 2.03 -3.59
CA THR A 510 3.24 2.56 -2.52
C THR A 510 4.61 1.90 -2.47
N PHE A 511 4.68 0.61 -2.84
CA PHE A 511 5.92 -0.15 -2.92
C PHE A 511 6.30 -0.36 -4.39
N LYS A 512 7.46 0.19 -4.78
CA LYS A 512 8.01 0.06 -6.13
C LYS A 512 9.08 -1.02 -6.18
N ASP A 513 9.36 -1.51 -7.38
CA ASP A 513 10.48 -2.42 -7.62
C ASP A 513 11.79 -1.78 -7.11
N ASP A 514 12.43 -2.46 -6.17
CA ASP A 514 13.70 -2.05 -5.55
C ASP A 514 14.91 -2.40 -6.43
N ARG A 515 14.67 -3.06 -7.57
CA ARG A 515 15.69 -3.51 -8.52
C ARG A 515 16.78 -4.34 -7.86
N THR A 516 16.40 -5.17 -6.90
CA THR A 516 17.32 -6.13 -6.31
C THR A 516 17.48 -7.38 -7.18
N THR A 517 16.45 -7.73 -7.97
CA THR A 517 16.49 -8.83 -8.94
C THR A 517 16.78 -8.31 -10.35
N LEU A 518 17.52 -9.11 -11.13
CA LEU A 518 17.79 -8.82 -12.53
C LEU A 518 16.49 -8.80 -13.34
N LEU A 519 15.67 -9.83 -13.19
CA LEU A 519 14.34 -9.92 -13.79
C LEU A 519 13.36 -8.97 -13.07
N GLU A 520 12.36 -8.51 -13.83
CA GLU A 520 11.27 -7.69 -13.31
C GLU A 520 9.92 -8.32 -13.65
N SER A 521 8.89 -7.94 -12.89
CA SER A 521 7.50 -8.24 -13.26
C SER A 521 7.14 -7.57 -14.58
N GLU A 522 6.30 -8.20 -15.40
CA GLU A 522 5.76 -7.63 -16.65
C GLU A 522 5.11 -6.25 -16.44
N HIS A 523 4.57 -6.00 -15.26
CA HIS A 523 3.93 -4.73 -14.88
C HIS A 523 4.83 -3.79 -14.06
N GLY A 524 6.08 -4.18 -13.75
CA GLY A 524 7.01 -3.35 -12.99
C GLY A 524 6.69 -3.26 -11.49
N ASN A 525 5.93 -4.24 -11.00
CA ASN A 525 5.50 -4.31 -9.61
C ASN A 525 6.66 -4.69 -8.67
N CYS A 526 6.60 -4.25 -7.42
CA CYS A 526 7.50 -4.73 -6.37
C CYS A 526 7.29 -6.22 -6.12
N LEU A 527 8.25 -7.07 -6.49
CA LEU A 527 8.14 -8.53 -6.38
C LEU A 527 8.06 -9.06 -4.95
N ARG A 528 8.58 -8.28 -3.99
CA ARG A 528 8.62 -8.55 -2.55
C ARG A 528 7.37 -8.08 -1.80
N MET A 529 6.41 -7.49 -2.51
CA MET A 529 5.14 -7.06 -1.94
C MET A 529 4.08 -8.15 -2.08
N LEU A 530 3.29 -8.31 -1.03
CA LEU A 530 2.09 -9.14 -0.99
C LEU A 530 0.89 -8.31 -0.53
N ALA A 531 -0.21 -8.43 -1.24
CA ALA A 531 -1.44 -7.72 -0.96
C ALA A 531 -2.53 -8.67 -0.43
N PHE A 532 -3.31 -8.23 0.55
CA PHE A 532 -4.47 -8.93 1.09
C PHE A 532 -5.74 -8.22 0.62
N GLN A 533 -6.53 -8.90 -0.21
CA GLN A 533 -7.74 -8.37 -0.82
C GLN A 533 -8.93 -9.26 -0.47
N PHE A 534 -10.07 -8.64 -0.14
CA PHE A 534 -11.33 -9.37 0.04
C PHE A 534 -11.98 -9.72 -1.30
N ASP A 535 -12.52 -10.94 -1.38
CA ASP A 535 -13.24 -11.49 -2.53
C ASP A 535 -14.75 -11.61 -2.21
N HIS A 536 -15.56 -10.86 -2.96
CA HIS A 536 -17.03 -10.89 -2.93
C HIS A 536 -17.59 -11.84 -4.00
N GLY A 537 -16.73 -12.56 -4.71
CA GLY A 537 -17.05 -13.48 -5.81
C GLY A 537 -16.87 -12.87 -7.19
N TYR A 538 -16.80 -11.54 -7.32
CA TYR A 538 -16.53 -10.87 -8.59
C TYR A 538 -15.02 -10.81 -8.87
N GLU A 539 -14.22 -10.57 -7.84
CA GLU A 539 -12.76 -10.41 -7.89
C GLU A 539 -12.11 -11.70 -8.39
N ARG A 540 -12.53 -12.85 -7.87
CA ARG A 540 -12.08 -14.15 -8.35
C ARG A 540 -12.46 -14.39 -9.81
N SER A 541 -13.64 -13.93 -10.24
CA SER A 541 -14.03 -14.01 -11.63
C SER A 541 -13.20 -13.09 -12.54
N LEU A 542 -12.67 -11.97 -12.04
CA LEU A 542 -11.76 -11.09 -12.78
C LEU A 542 -10.35 -11.68 -12.91
N VAL A 543 -9.87 -12.39 -11.91
CA VAL A 543 -8.57 -13.10 -11.96
C VAL A 543 -8.68 -14.35 -12.83
N ASP A 544 -9.75 -15.13 -12.67
CA ASP A 544 -9.93 -16.41 -13.36
C ASP A 544 -10.44 -16.26 -14.80
N ARG A 545 -11.35 -15.31 -15.07
CA ARG A 545 -11.70 -14.93 -16.44
C ARG A 545 -10.85 -13.72 -16.78
N LEU A 546 -9.94 -13.86 -17.72
CA LEU A 546 -9.22 -12.74 -18.34
C LEU A 546 -10.22 -11.75 -19.00
N VAL A 547 -10.84 -10.89 -18.20
CA VAL A 547 -11.92 -9.98 -18.61
C VAL A 547 -11.36 -8.91 -19.55
N GLU A 548 -12.02 -8.73 -20.69
CA GLU A 548 -11.56 -7.84 -21.77
C GLU A 548 -11.75 -6.35 -21.47
N ARG A 549 -12.66 -5.98 -20.57
CA ARG A 549 -12.94 -4.59 -20.18
C ARG A 549 -13.42 -4.54 -18.74
N VAL A 550 -12.77 -3.71 -17.92
CA VAL A 550 -13.38 -3.27 -16.66
C VAL A 550 -14.52 -2.32 -17.05
N TYR A 551 -15.77 -2.75 -16.87
CA TYR A 551 -16.92 -1.89 -17.15
C TYR A 551 -16.88 -0.67 -16.25
N ARG A 552 -16.96 0.52 -16.84
CA ARG A 552 -17.31 1.72 -16.08
C ARG A 552 -18.70 1.52 -15.52
N GLU A 553 -18.81 1.55 -14.20
CA GLU A 553 -20.12 1.50 -13.55
C GLU A 553 -20.94 2.70 -14.00
N ASN A 554 -22.24 2.49 -14.19
CA ASN A 554 -23.12 3.47 -14.84
C ASN A 554 -22.97 4.86 -14.23
N PHE A 555 -23.01 5.90 -15.07
CA PHE A 555 -23.02 7.32 -14.66
C PHE A 555 -23.98 7.59 -13.48
N PHE A 556 -25.12 6.90 -13.44
CA PHE A 556 -26.08 6.95 -12.34
C PHE A 556 -25.51 6.50 -10.99
N TRP A 557 -24.80 5.37 -10.94
CA TRP A 557 -24.12 4.90 -9.73
C TRP A 557 -23.02 5.88 -9.31
N ASN A 558 -22.28 6.40 -10.29
CA ASN A 558 -21.25 7.39 -10.02
C ASN A 558 -21.83 8.69 -9.42
N TRP A 559 -23.02 9.11 -9.86
CA TRP A 559 -23.74 10.25 -9.29
C TRP A 559 -24.22 9.96 -7.85
N ILE A 560 -24.81 8.79 -7.59
CA ILE A 560 -25.25 8.38 -6.25
C ILE A 560 -24.07 8.31 -5.29
N TYR A 561 -23.01 7.60 -5.65
CA TYR A 561 -21.82 7.48 -4.80
C TYR A 561 -21.12 8.83 -4.65
N GLY A 562 -21.12 9.66 -5.70
CA GLY A 562 -20.58 11.01 -5.58
C GLY A 562 -21.36 11.90 -4.60
N LEU A 563 -22.68 11.74 -4.53
CA LEU A 563 -23.52 12.39 -3.52
C LEU A 563 -23.18 11.89 -2.10
N LEU A 564 -23.11 10.57 -1.90
CA LEU A 564 -22.88 9.95 -0.59
C LEU A 564 -21.45 10.20 -0.07
N THR A 565 -20.45 10.12 -0.94
CA THR A 565 -19.04 10.29 -0.58
C THR A 565 -18.60 11.76 -0.61
N GLY A 566 -19.31 12.63 -1.34
CA GLY A 566 -18.90 14.01 -1.58
C GLY A 566 -17.72 14.15 -2.55
N VAL A 567 -17.26 13.04 -3.14
CA VAL A 567 -16.18 13.00 -4.13
C VAL A 567 -16.80 12.84 -5.51
N LYS A 568 -16.42 13.67 -6.48
CA LYS A 568 -16.87 13.44 -7.88
C LYS A 568 -16.04 12.30 -8.48
N ASP A 569 -16.72 11.30 -9.05
CA ASP A 569 -16.14 10.14 -9.74
C ASP A 569 -15.46 9.05 -8.88
N PRO A 570 -16.06 8.57 -7.77
CA PRO A 570 -15.49 7.49 -6.95
C PRO A 570 -15.34 6.16 -7.70
N VAL A 571 -16.18 5.90 -8.70
CA VAL A 571 -16.14 4.67 -9.52
C VAL A 571 -14.78 4.50 -10.22
N SER A 572 -14.12 5.60 -10.57
CA SER A 572 -12.77 5.55 -11.16
C SER A 572 -11.72 4.95 -10.22
N GLY A 573 -11.89 5.07 -8.90
CA GLY A 573 -11.04 4.42 -7.90
C GLY A 573 -11.19 2.91 -7.92
N TRP A 574 -12.43 2.42 -7.98
CA TRP A 574 -12.72 0.99 -8.04
C TRP A 574 -12.26 0.34 -9.35
N GLU A 575 -12.36 1.07 -10.46
CA GLU A 575 -11.78 0.64 -11.74
C GLU A 575 -10.26 0.44 -11.61
N LYS A 576 -9.56 1.39 -10.97
CA LYS A 576 -8.12 1.27 -10.70
C LYS A 576 -7.80 0.08 -9.81
N ASP A 577 -8.57 -0.14 -8.75
CA ASP A 577 -8.32 -1.27 -7.84
C ASP A 577 -8.49 -2.62 -8.57
N ARG A 578 -9.47 -2.75 -9.48
CA ARG A 578 -9.60 -3.94 -10.34
C ARG A 578 -8.41 -4.13 -11.27
N LEU A 579 -7.87 -3.05 -11.84
CA LEU A 579 -6.66 -3.10 -12.67
C LEU A 579 -5.43 -3.52 -11.85
N LYS A 580 -5.30 -3.02 -10.62
CA LYS A 580 -4.23 -3.45 -9.70
C LYS A 580 -4.32 -4.93 -9.39
N LEU A 581 -5.52 -5.47 -9.19
CA LEU A 581 -5.69 -6.92 -8.97
C LEU A 581 -5.23 -7.75 -10.17
N LEU A 582 -5.48 -7.30 -11.40
CA LEU A 582 -4.96 -7.95 -12.60
C LEU A 582 -3.43 -7.89 -12.66
N GLN A 583 -2.86 -6.71 -12.36
CA GLN A 583 -1.41 -6.49 -12.38
C GLN A 583 -0.69 -7.32 -11.31
N HIS A 584 -1.27 -7.46 -10.12
CA HIS A 584 -0.69 -8.13 -8.97
C HIS A 584 -1.26 -9.52 -8.71
N SER A 585 -1.84 -10.19 -9.72
CA SER A 585 -2.54 -11.48 -9.54
C SER A 585 -1.72 -12.56 -8.81
N ASN A 586 -0.41 -12.63 -9.06
CA ASN A 586 0.53 -13.55 -8.38
C ASN A 586 1.04 -13.05 -7.01
N GLN A 587 0.62 -11.87 -6.59
CA GLN A 587 1.06 -11.16 -5.39
C GLN A 587 -0.12 -10.76 -4.50
N VAL A 588 -1.28 -11.39 -4.69
CA VAL A 588 -2.49 -11.09 -3.91
C VAL A 588 -3.00 -12.36 -3.26
N VAL A 589 -3.25 -12.29 -1.95
CA VAL A 589 -4.07 -13.26 -1.22
C VAL A 589 -5.52 -12.78 -1.32
N LEU A 590 -6.31 -13.49 -2.12
CA LEU A 590 -7.75 -13.27 -2.23
C LEU A 590 -8.49 -14.02 -1.13
N ILE A 591 -9.09 -13.28 -0.20
CA ILE A 591 -9.75 -13.84 0.98
C ILE A 591 -11.28 -13.86 0.76
N PRO A 592 -11.93 -15.03 0.75
CA PRO A 592 -13.38 -15.11 0.61
C PRO A 592 -14.07 -14.60 1.88
N VAL A 593 -14.94 -13.59 1.73
CA VAL A 593 -15.67 -12.97 2.86
C VAL A 593 -17.18 -13.21 2.85
N GLY A 594 -17.67 -13.99 1.87
CA GLY A 594 -19.08 -14.35 1.76
C GLY A 594 -19.99 -13.13 1.60
N LYS A 595 -21.12 -13.12 2.32
CA LYS A 595 -22.16 -12.07 2.23
C LYS A 595 -21.97 -10.93 3.24
N ILE A 596 -20.84 -10.86 3.94
CA ILE A 596 -20.60 -9.86 4.98
C ILE A 596 -20.41 -8.48 4.34
N SER A 597 -21.22 -7.51 4.77
CA SER A 597 -21.09 -6.12 4.31
C SER A 597 -19.96 -5.39 5.06
N SER A 598 -19.33 -4.42 4.40
CA SER A 598 -18.34 -3.52 5.02
C SER A 598 -18.96 -2.65 6.12
N THR A 599 -20.28 -2.45 6.09
CA THR A 599 -21.04 -1.63 7.07
C THR A 599 -21.63 -2.44 8.22
N GLN A 600 -21.44 -3.77 8.24
CA GLN A 600 -21.97 -4.65 9.29
C GLN A 600 -21.02 -4.69 10.49
N PHE A 601 -21.02 -3.65 11.32
CA PHE A 601 -20.12 -3.52 12.48
C PHE A 601 -20.46 -4.45 13.65
N ASN A 602 -21.65 -5.04 13.66
CA ASN A 602 -22.05 -6.05 14.64
C ASN A 602 -22.00 -7.44 13.98
N LEU A 603 -20.86 -8.12 14.15
CA LEU A 603 -20.66 -9.51 13.73
C LEU A 603 -20.76 -10.43 14.94
N ASP A 604 -21.48 -11.54 14.78
CA ASP A 604 -21.51 -12.57 15.80
C ASP A 604 -20.18 -13.34 15.87
N MET A 605 -19.94 -14.09 16.95
CA MET A 605 -18.70 -14.85 17.12
C MET A 605 -18.52 -15.92 16.04
N ARG A 606 -19.59 -16.40 15.41
CA ARG A 606 -19.53 -17.43 14.37
C ARG A 606 -18.97 -16.84 13.08
N ASP A 607 -19.52 -15.73 12.63
CA ASP A 607 -19.09 -14.98 11.45
C ASP A 607 -17.66 -14.47 11.61
N GLN A 608 -17.29 -14.00 12.81
CA GLN A 608 -15.91 -13.62 13.13
C GLN A 608 -14.95 -14.79 12.94
N ASN A 609 -15.28 -15.95 13.53
CA ASN A 609 -14.45 -17.16 13.41
C ASN A 609 -14.39 -17.69 11.97
N GLU A 610 -15.48 -17.59 11.21
CA GLU A 610 -15.52 -17.97 9.80
C GLU A 610 -14.60 -17.07 8.96
N LEU A 611 -14.64 -15.76 9.17
CA LEU A 611 -13.73 -14.82 8.50
C LEU A 611 -12.26 -15.12 8.80
N VAL A 612 -11.91 -15.33 10.08
CA VAL A 612 -10.55 -15.71 10.48
C VAL A 612 -10.13 -17.00 9.79
N LYS A 613 -11.00 -18.02 9.77
CA LYS A 613 -10.72 -19.28 9.11
C LYS A 613 -10.49 -19.10 7.61
N ASN A 614 -11.35 -18.35 6.92
CA ASN A 614 -11.24 -18.08 5.49
C ASN A 614 -9.93 -17.35 5.15
N GLY A 615 -9.54 -16.36 5.96
CA GLY A 615 -8.27 -15.65 5.82
C GLY A 615 -7.07 -16.57 5.97
N TYR A 616 -7.10 -17.43 6.99
CA TYR A 616 -6.05 -18.41 7.26
C TYR A 616 -5.91 -19.40 6.11
N GLU A 617 -7.01 -19.98 5.62
CA GLU A 617 -7.00 -20.95 4.51
C GLU A 617 -6.49 -20.31 3.20
N ALA A 618 -6.94 -19.10 2.88
CA ALA A 618 -6.51 -18.38 1.68
C ALA A 618 -4.99 -18.08 1.70
N ALA A 619 -4.48 -17.59 2.83
CA ALA A 619 -3.05 -17.34 3.01
C ALA A 619 -2.24 -18.66 3.00
N ASN A 620 -2.75 -19.71 3.65
CA ASN A 620 -2.08 -21.00 3.68
C ASN A 620 -1.98 -21.63 2.27
N HIS A 621 -3.02 -21.52 1.43
CA HIS A 621 -2.94 -21.93 0.03
C HIS A 621 -1.89 -21.11 -0.76
N TYR A 622 -1.81 -19.80 -0.52
CA TYR A 622 -0.78 -18.96 -1.15
C TYR A 622 0.64 -19.43 -0.78
N ILE A 623 0.86 -19.70 0.52
CA ILE A 623 2.16 -20.15 1.06
C ILE A 623 2.51 -21.53 0.53
N GLN A 624 1.59 -22.51 0.60
CA GLN A 624 1.82 -23.90 0.16
C GLN A 624 2.24 -24.00 -1.32
N ALA A 625 1.75 -23.09 -2.16
CA ALA A 625 2.10 -23.07 -3.59
C ALA A 625 3.50 -22.52 -3.88
N ARG A 626 4.14 -21.81 -2.92
CA ARG A 626 5.33 -20.98 -3.20
C ARG A 626 6.49 -21.14 -2.22
N TYR A 627 6.23 -21.62 -1.01
CA TYR A 627 7.20 -21.69 0.06
C TYR A 627 7.45 -23.14 0.46
N ASP A 628 8.73 -23.46 0.70
CA ASP A 628 9.11 -24.69 1.36
C ASP A 628 9.09 -24.50 2.89
N ARG A 629 8.53 -25.49 3.60
CA ARG A 629 8.30 -25.49 5.06
C ARG A 629 9.18 -26.49 5.81
N THR A 630 10.21 -27.03 5.16
CA THR A 630 11.14 -27.98 5.78
C THR A 630 11.96 -27.37 6.92
N GLU A 631 12.20 -26.06 6.89
CA GLU A 631 12.90 -25.30 7.93
C GLU A 631 11.93 -24.56 8.88
N GLU A 632 12.41 -24.10 10.05
CA GLU A 632 11.63 -23.31 11.00
C GLU A 632 11.06 -22.01 10.40
N LYS A 633 11.77 -21.43 9.42
CA LYS A 633 11.33 -20.28 8.65
C LYS A 633 11.10 -20.70 7.20
N ALA A 634 9.85 -20.60 6.75
CA ALA A 634 9.53 -20.97 5.38
C ALA A 634 10.27 -20.06 4.40
N LYS A 635 10.88 -20.65 3.38
CA LYS A 635 11.66 -19.94 2.34
C LYS A 635 10.90 -19.96 1.03
N ASN A 636 10.84 -18.83 0.34
CA ASN A 636 10.26 -18.79 -0.99
C ASN A 636 11.12 -19.67 -1.93
N VAL A 637 10.49 -20.57 -2.66
CA VAL A 637 11.12 -21.45 -3.67
C VAL A 637 10.63 -21.15 -5.08
N GLU A 638 9.78 -20.12 -5.25
CA GLU A 638 9.29 -19.67 -6.54
C GLU A 638 10.45 -19.21 -7.42
N LEU A 639 10.52 -19.75 -8.63
CA LEU A 639 11.48 -19.36 -9.66
C LEU A 639 10.78 -18.45 -10.67
N MET A 640 11.44 -17.35 -10.99
CA MET A 640 11.08 -16.48 -12.10
C MET A 640 11.94 -16.87 -13.30
N PHE A 641 11.39 -16.78 -14.50
CA PHE A 641 12.19 -16.96 -15.71
C PHE A 641 11.80 -15.99 -16.80
N SER A 642 12.76 -15.67 -17.65
CA SER A 642 12.53 -14.89 -18.87
C SER A 642 13.48 -15.33 -19.97
N THR A 643 13.04 -15.18 -21.21
CA THR A 643 13.84 -15.55 -22.38
C THR A 643 14.23 -14.33 -23.19
N PHE A 644 15.47 -14.31 -23.66
CA PHE A 644 16.05 -13.27 -24.51
C PHE A 644 16.54 -13.89 -25.81
N SER A 645 16.47 -13.15 -26.90
CA SER A 645 16.88 -13.63 -28.23
C SER A 645 18.39 -13.89 -28.36
N SER A 646 19.21 -13.20 -27.55
CA SER A 646 20.68 -13.28 -27.59
C SER A 646 21.30 -12.73 -26.29
N LEU A 647 22.60 -13.00 -26.07
CA LEU A 647 23.37 -12.35 -25.00
C LEU A 647 23.42 -10.84 -25.15
N GLU A 648 23.41 -10.33 -26.40
CA GLU A 648 23.38 -8.89 -26.63
C GLU A 648 22.11 -8.25 -26.05
N GLU A 649 20.95 -8.89 -26.25
CA GLU A 649 19.69 -8.39 -25.69
C GLU A 649 19.70 -8.40 -24.16
N LEU A 650 20.24 -9.47 -23.55
CA LEU A 650 20.36 -9.58 -22.10
C LEU A 650 21.31 -8.51 -21.54
N LEU A 651 22.40 -8.19 -22.26
CA LEU A 651 23.28 -7.09 -21.91
C LEU A 651 22.54 -5.75 -21.94
N TYR A 652 21.76 -5.48 -22.99
CA TYR A 652 20.96 -4.26 -23.06
C TYR A 652 19.89 -4.21 -21.97
N PHE A 653 19.30 -5.36 -21.62
CA PHE A 653 18.34 -5.45 -20.53
C PHE A 653 18.98 -5.07 -19.19
N SER A 654 20.24 -5.46 -18.94
CA SER A 654 20.98 -5.02 -17.74
C SER A 654 21.21 -3.50 -17.71
N CYS A 655 21.42 -2.84 -18.87
CA CYS A 655 21.45 -1.37 -18.98
C CYS A 655 20.11 -0.75 -18.63
N TYR A 656 19.01 -1.30 -19.17
CA TYR A 656 17.65 -0.84 -18.89
C TYR A 656 17.32 -0.95 -17.38
N ARG A 657 17.69 -2.06 -16.75
CA ARG A 657 17.51 -2.26 -15.30
C ARG A 657 18.43 -1.38 -14.48
N GLY A 658 19.61 -1.04 -15.00
CA GLY A 658 20.64 -0.29 -14.28
C GLY A 658 21.51 -1.18 -13.38
N HIS A 659 21.66 -2.47 -13.69
CA HIS A 659 22.53 -3.39 -12.95
C HIS A 659 23.95 -3.42 -13.54
N ALA A 660 24.82 -2.56 -13.03
CA ALA A 660 26.21 -2.49 -13.47
C ALA A 660 26.98 -3.81 -13.27
N GLU A 661 26.74 -4.53 -12.16
CA GLU A 661 27.43 -5.80 -11.89
C GLU A 661 27.04 -6.89 -12.90
N TRP A 662 25.74 -7.05 -13.17
CA TRP A 662 25.27 -7.97 -14.21
C TRP A 662 25.76 -7.56 -15.59
N PHE A 663 25.77 -6.26 -15.89
CA PHE A 663 26.30 -5.74 -17.15
C PHE A 663 27.75 -6.19 -17.38
N GLU A 664 28.64 -6.03 -16.39
CA GLU A 664 30.05 -6.43 -16.55
C GLU A 664 30.21 -7.95 -16.71
N ARG A 665 29.41 -8.75 -16.01
CA ARG A 665 29.43 -10.21 -16.13
C ARG A 665 28.99 -10.65 -17.53
N ILE A 666 27.86 -10.12 -18.00
CA ILE A 666 27.30 -10.44 -19.33
C ILE A 666 28.22 -9.92 -20.44
N ALA A 667 28.83 -8.74 -20.27
CA ALA A 667 29.72 -8.12 -21.25
C ALA A 667 30.94 -9.00 -21.57
N ARG A 668 31.52 -9.66 -20.55
CA ARG A 668 32.66 -10.57 -20.73
C ARG A 668 32.33 -11.76 -21.62
N GLU A 669 31.15 -12.34 -21.48
CA GLU A 669 30.71 -13.45 -22.35
C GLU A 669 30.28 -12.93 -23.73
N ALA A 670 29.58 -11.79 -23.80
CA ALA A 670 29.21 -11.18 -25.07
C ALA A 670 30.44 -10.82 -25.94
N GLN A 671 31.53 -10.38 -25.30
CA GLN A 671 32.80 -10.11 -25.99
C GLN A 671 33.45 -11.39 -26.54
N GLN A 672 33.39 -12.51 -25.79
CA GLN A 672 33.86 -13.81 -26.27
C GLN A 672 33.04 -14.28 -27.49
N GLU A 673 31.77 -13.87 -27.60
CA GLU A 673 30.90 -14.17 -28.73
C GLU A 673 31.01 -13.17 -29.90
N GLY A 674 31.95 -12.22 -29.83
CA GLY A 674 32.26 -11.31 -30.94
C GLY A 674 31.52 -9.98 -30.93
N MET A 675 30.90 -9.58 -29.80
CA MET A 675 30.44 -8.19 -29.63
C MET A 675 31.65 -7.24 -29.62
N SER A 676 31.54 -6.08 -30.29
CA SER A 676 32.63 -5.10 -30.36
C SER A 676 32.86 -4.39 -29.02
N GLU A 677 34.12 -4.25 -28.62
CA GLU A 677 34.51 -3.54 -27.40
C GLU A 677 34.04 -2.07 -27.43
N GLU A 678 34.07 -1.43 -28.60
CA GLU A 678 33.60 -0.06 -28.77
C GLU A 678 32.13 0.10 -28.34
N LYS A 679 31.27 -0.87 -28.70
CA LYS A 679 29.84 -0.87 -28.35
C LYS A 679 29.63 -1.08 -26.85
N ILE A 680 30.41 -1.97 -26.23
CA ILE A 680 30.35 -2.21 -24.78
C ILE A 680 30.79 -0.95 -24.02
N VAL A 681 31.88 -0.31 -24.44
CA VAL A 681 32.39 0.94 -23.84
C VAL A 681 31.39 2.07 -24.00
N GLU A 682 30.73 2.18 -25.15
CA GLU A 682 29.67 3.17 -25.38
C GLU A 682 28.48 2.96 -24.46
N LEU A 683 27.97 1.72 -24.34
CA LEU A 683 26.87 1.39 -23.43
C LEU A 683 27.24 1.65 -21.96
N ARG A 684 28.46 1.28 -21.55
CA ARG A 684 28.99 1.57 -20.22
C ARG A 684 29.01 3.07 -19.95
N ARG A 685 29.49 3.86 -20.93
CA ARG A 685 29.50 5.33 -20.89
C ARG A 685 28.10 5.90 -20.68
N ASN A 686 27.16 5.45 -21.51
CA ASN A 686 25.82 6.04 -21.58
C ASN A 686 24.95 5.68 -20.38
N TYR A 687 25.09 4.48 -19.80
CA TYR A 687 24.18 3.98 -18.77
C TYR A 687 24.77 3.89 -17.36
N PHE A 688 26.11 3.85 -17.21
CA PHE A 688 26.74 3.60 -15.90
C PHE A 688 27.80 4.65 -15.49
N THR A 689 28.19 5.58 -16.36
CA THR A 689 29.35 6.46 -16.12
C THR A 689 29.03 7.77 -15.38
N GLN A 690 27.92 7.81 -14.64
CA GLN A 690 27.60 8.90 -13.71
C GLN A 690 27.06 8.37 -12.38
N ALA A 691 27.94 7.85 -11.54
CA ALA A 691 27.60 7.56 -10.13
C ALA A 691 28.84 7.46 -9.21
N GLN A 692 29.81 8.39 -9.30
CA GLN A 692 30.87 8.51 -8.29
C GLN A 692 30.92 9.85 -7.53
N ASN A 693 29.96 10.75 -7.72
CA ASN A 693 29.81 11.94 -6.86
C ASN A 693 28.36 12.13 -6.43
N ARG A 694 27.89 11.27 -5.52
CA ARG A 694 26.79 11.58 -4.59
C ARG A 694 27.08 10.90 -3.25
N HIS A 695 28.11 11.38 -2.56
CA HIS A 695 28.05 11.44 -1.11
C HIS A 695 27.22 12.68 -0.77
N GLU A 696 25.92 12.51 -0.52
CA GLU A 696 25.20 13.46 0.30
C GLU A 696 25.68 13.23 1.75
N SER A 697 26.69 14.00 2.14
CA SER A 697 26.97 14.24 3.55
C SER A 697 25.80 15.03 4.14
N PRO A 698 25.21 14.62 5.28
CA PRO A 698 24.27 15.47 5.98
C PRO A 698 25.06 16.68 6.50
N THR A 699 24.72 17.87 6.02
CA THR A 699 25.18 19.12 6.61
C THR A 699 24.44 19.30 7.93
N ASP A 700 25.11 18.92 9.02
CA ASP A 700 24.86 19.46 10.35
C ASP A 700 25.18 20.96 10.35
N GLN A 701 24.16 21.78 10.55
CA GLN A 701 24.30 23.06 11.24
C GLN A 701 23.08 23.26 12.14
N ASP A 702 23.30 23.03 13.43
CA ASP A 702 22.61 23.69 14.53
C ASP A 702 22.70 25.22 14.35
N ASP A 703 21.58 25.92 14.49
CA ASP A 703 21.28 26.67 15.71
C ASP A 703 20.06 27.57 15.50
N PHE A 704 19.02 27.37 16.31
CA PHE A 704 18.19 28.47 16.81
C PHE A 704 17.55 28.03 18.13
N THR A 705 18.32 28.16 19.20
CA THR A 705 17.76 28.30 20.54
C THR A 705 17.19 29.70 20.68
N SER A 706 15.88 29.81 20.95
CA SER A 706 15.34 30.93 21.71
C SER A 706 14.38 30.40 22.78
N HIS A 707 14.69 30.82 24.00
CA HIS A 707 14.04 30.49 25.25
C HIS A 707 12.53 30.74 25.24
N LEU A 708 11.77 29.88 25.91
CA LEU A 708 10.89 30.33 26.99
C LEU A 708 10.46 29.16 27.90
N SER A 709 10.57 29.44 29.19
CA SER A 709 10.31 28.58 30.33
C SER A 709 8.84 28.14 30.42
N SER A 710 8.57 26.88 30.08
CA SER A 710 7.42 26.09 30.61
C SER A 710 7.66 24.57 30.64
N GLU A 711 8.84 24.08 30.25
CA GLU A 711 9.02 22.68 29.82
C GLU A 711 9.01 21.59 30.90
N ARG A 712 9.17 21.90 32.19
CA ARG A 712 9.11 20.86 33.24
C ARG A 712 7.68 20.40 33.55
N THR A 713 6.70 21.27 33.34
CA THR A 713 5.30 21.01 33.72
C THR A 713 4.56 20.21 32.66
N GLU A 714 4.87 20.39 31.37
CA GLU A 714 4.29 19.61 30.27
C GLU A 714 4.82 18.16 30.24
N LYS A 715 6.10 17.93 30.57
CA LYS A 715 6.78 16.63 30.42
C LYS A 715 6.31 15.57 31.45
N CYS A 716 5.98 15.95 32.68
CA CYS A 716 5.47 15.01 33.70
C CYS A 716 3.99 14.63 33.47
N TRP A 717 3.21 15.52 32.88
CA TRP A 717 1.77 15.31 32.69
C TRP A 717 1.45 14.34 31.56
N ILE A 718 2.25 14.33 30.48
CA ILE A 718 2.05 13.43 29.34
C ILE A 718 2.20 11.97 29.76
N PHE A 719 3.30 11.63 30.46
CA PHE A 719 3.54 10.26 30.94
C PHE A 719 2.45 9.82 31.92
N ARG A 720 1.99 10.75 32.77
CA ARG A 720 0.88 10.52 33.67
C ARG A 720 -0.40 10.18 32.89
N ASN A 721 -0.76 11.00 31.91
CA ASN A 721 -1.96 10.77 31.13
C ASN A 721 -1.91 9.47 30.33
N MET A 722 -0.74 9.13 29.77
CA MET A 722 -0.56 7.88 29.04
C MET A 722 -0.81 6.66 29.92
N ARG A 723 -0.16 6.60 31.10
CA ARG A 723 -0.34 5.48 32.05
C ARG A 723 -1.79 5.37 32.52
N LEU A 724 -2.41 6.52 32.78
CA LEU A 724 -3.81 6.58 33.20
C LEU A 724 -4.74 6.13 32.06
N PHE A 725 -4.51 6.58 30.83
CA PHE A 725 -5.28 6.21 29.65
C PHE A 725 -5.18 4.70 29.37
N GLU A 726 -3.97 4.14 29.42
CA GLU A 726 -3.75 2.70 29.26
C GLU A 726 -4.50 1.87 30.32
N ALA A 727 -4.54 2.33 31.57
CA ALA A 727 -5.26 1.64 32.65
C ALA A 727 -6.79 1.78 32.54
N VAL A 728 -7.28 2.93 32.09
CA VAL A 728 -8.71 3.30 32.07
C VAL A 728 -9.42 2.77 30.82
N TYR A 729 -8.75 2.75 29.66
CA TYR A 729 -9.34 2.36 28.37
C TYR A 729 -9.96 0.94 28.39
N PRO A 730 -9.29 -0.12 28.89
CA PRO A 730 -9.86 -1.48 28.92
C PRO A 730 -11.16 -1.57 29.72
N ILE A 731 -11.26 -0.78 30.79
CA ILE A 731 -12.44 -0.75 31.66
C ILE A 731 -13.62 -0.08 30.93
N PHE A 732 -13.40 1.08 30.31
CA PHE A 732 -14.45 1.74 29.51
C PHE A 732 -14.98 0.85 28.39
N HIS A 733 -14.10 0.07 27.78
CA HIS A 733 -14.41 -0.85 26.69
C HIS A 733 -15.23 -2.06 27.14
N ARG A 734 -14.95 -2.60 28.34
CA ARG A 734 -15.61 -3.80 28.89
C ARG A 734 -16.84 -3.52 29.75
N LEU A 735 -16.93 -2.35 30.39
CA LEU A 735 -18.08 -1.97 31.21
C LEU A 735 -19.36 -1.97 30.36
N PRO A 736 -20.36 -2.78 30.70
CA PRO A 736 -21.55 -2.89 29.88
C PRO A 736 -22.51 -1.71 30.13
N SER A 737 -23.18 -1.25 29.07
CA SER A 737 -24.09 -0.11 29.11
C SER A 737 -25.29 -0.32 30.06
N ASN A 738 -25.64 -1.58 30.36
CA ASN A 738 -26.73 -1.97 31.26
C ASN A 738 -26.38 -1.88 32.75
N PHE A 739 -25.14 -1.52 33.13
CA PHE A 739 -24.78 -1.19 34.52
C PHE A 739 -25.34 0.16 34.97
N VAL A 740 -26.00 0.85 34.05
CA VAL A 740 -26.70 2.12 34.25
C VAL A 740 -28.15 1.93 33.77
N ASN A 741 -29.12 2.10 34.66
CA ASN A 741 -30.50 1.69 34.38
C ASN A 741 -31.36 2.75 33.66
N HIS A 742 -31.08 4.04 33.83
CA HIS A 742 -31.88 5.10 33.19
C HIS A 742 -31.34 5.49 31.82
N ALA A 743 -32.24 5.67 30.84
CA ALA A 743 -31.89 6.03 29.47
C ALA A 743 -31.03 7.31 29.35
N ASN A 744 -31.27 8.32 30.21
CA ASN A 744 -30.46 9.55 30.22
C ASN A 744 -29.04 9.30 30.79
N ASP A 745 -28.93 8.50 31.84
CA ASP A 745 -27.64 8.16 32.44
C ASP A 745 -26.82 7.26 31.49
N VAL A 746 -27.47 6.37 30.74
CA VAL A 746 -26.84 5.58 29.67
C VAL A 746 -26.26 6.48 28.57
N LYS A 747 -26.96 7.55 28.19
CA LYS A 747 -26.42 8.54 27.23
C LYS A 747 -25.17 9.23 27.79
N LEU A 748 -25.19 9.64 29.07
CA LEU A 748 -24.03 10.25 29.74
C LEU A 748 -22.84 9.29 29.79
N PHE A 749 -23.07 8.02 30.09
CA PHE A 749 -22.02 7.00 30.08
C PHE A 749 -21.41 6.80 28.68
N LYS A 750 -22.26 6.71 27.64
CA LYS A 750 -21.79 6.61 26.25
C LYS A 750 -20.98 7.85 25.83
N LEU A 751 -21.40 9.04 26.24
CA LEU A 751 -20.63 10.27 26.03
C LEU A 751 -19.28 10.21 26.76
N ALA A 752 -19.25 9.81 28.04
CA ALA A 752 -18.01 9.68 28.81
C ALA A 752 -16.98 8.79 28.09
N ARG A 753 -17.44 7.63 27.58
CA ARG A 753 -16.62 6.69 26.81
C ARG A 753 -16.09 7.31 25.51
N HIS A 754 -16.95 8.01 24.76
CA HIS A 754 -16.60 8.58 23.46
C HIS A 754 -15.62 9.76 23.54
N PHE A 755 -15.61 10.47 24.67
CA PHE A 755 -14.67 11.56 24.93
C PHE A 755 -13.33 11.11 25.55
N LEU A 756 -13.14 9.80 25.78
CA LEU A 756 -11.87 9.28 26.26
C LEU A 756 -10.77 9.56 25.21
N SER A 757 -9.72 10.24 25.63
CA SER A 757 -8.60 10.61 24.75
C SER A 757 -7.28 10.55 25.52
N LEU A 758 -6.20 10.29 24.79
CA LEU A 758 -4.85 10.24 25.35
C LEU A 758 -4.46 11.55 26.08
N ASN A 759 -4.87 12.69 25.52
CA ASN A 759 -4.56 14.00 26.07
C ASN A 759 -5.44 14.38 27.27
N GLN A 760 -6.65 13.87 27.38
CA GLN A 760 -7.57 14.23 28.46
C GLN A 760 -8.32 13.00 29.00
N PRO A 761 -7.62 12.05 29.64
CA PRO A 761 -8.21 10.80 30.11
C PRO A 761 -9.32 10.99 31.16
N LEU A 762 -9.29 12.09 31.90
CA LEU A 762 -10.27 12.41 32.95
C LEU A 762 -11.47 13.22 32.48
N PHE A 763 -11.50 13.65 31.21
CA PHE A 763 -12.56 14.52 30.72
C PHE A 763 -13.95 13.86 30.77
N GLY A 764 -14.01 12.53 30.59
CA GLY A 764 -15.23 11.75 30.71
C GLY A 764 -15.86 11.80 32.11
N LEU A 765 -15.07 12.08 33.16
CA LEU A 765 -15.52 12.10 34.55
C LEU A 765 -16.68 13.08 34.79
N ARG A 766 -16.71 14.20 34.07
CA ARG A 766 -17.80 15.19 34.19
C ARG A 766 -19.17 14.61 33.84
N TYR A 767 -19.21 13.69 32.87
CA TYR A 767 -20.44 13.04 32.45
C TYR A 767 -20.81 11.92 33.43
N LEU A 768 -19.81 11.18 33.93
CA LEU A 768 -20.03 10.14 34.93
C LEU A 768 -20.55 10.71 36.25
N ASN A 769 -20.08 11.88 36.68
CA ASN A 769 -20.57 12.57 37.87
C ASN A 769 -22.00 13.13 37.72
N ALA A 770 -22.51 13.23 36.50
CA ALA A 770 -23.88 13.68 36.23
C ALA A 770 -24.91 12.55 36.29
N VAL A 771 -24.47 11.29 36.41
CA VAL A 771 -25.34 10.11 36.59
C VAL A 771 -26.00 10.16 37.96
N LYS A 772 -27.34 10.07 38.02
CA LYS A 772 -28.11 10.22 39.27
C LYS A 772 -28.83 8.95 39.73
N GLY A 773 -29.12 8.01 38.83
CA GLY A 773 -29.84 6.78 39.18
C GLY A 773 -29.01 5.70 39.88
N PRO A 774 -29.68 4.60 40.27
CA PRO A 774 -29.01 3.43 40.81
C PRO A 774 -28.07 2.83 39.75
N THR A 775 -26.85 2.56 40.17
CA THR A 775 -25.79 2.00 39.32
C THR A 775 -25.29 0.69 39.88
N HIS A 776 -24.67 -0.10 39.02
CA HIS A 776 -23.95 -1.30 39.45
C HIS A 776 -22.74 -0.93 40.33
N ILE A 777 -22.44 -1.73 41.36
CA ILE A 777 -21.34 -1.45 42.30
C ILE A 777 -19.98 -1.27 41.62
N LEU A 778 -19.68 -2.09 40.61
CA LEU A 778 -18.43 -1.97 39.82
C LEU A 778 -18.36 -0.67 39.00
N PHE A 779 -19.50 -0.15 38.54
CA PHE A 779 -19.55 1.15 37.88
C PHE A 779 -19.26 2.28 38.89
N HIS A 780 -19.81 2.19 40.09
CA HIS A 780 -19.52 3.16 41.15
C HIS A 780 -18.05 3.11 41.61
N ILE A 781 -17.46 1.92 41.75
CA ILE A 781 -16.03 1.78 42.09
C ILE A 781 -15.15 2.39 40.99
N PHE A 782 -15.52 2.18 39.72
CA PHE A 782 -14.84 2.81 38.58
C PHE A 782 -14.86 4.35 38.66
N THR A 783 -16.04 4.95 38.91
CA THR A 783 -16.15 6.41 39.02
C THR A 783 -15.37 6.94 40.21
N GLN A 784 -15.39 6.24 41.35
CA GLN A 784 -14.61 6.58 42.53
C GLN A 784 -13.09 6.55 42.28
N PHE A 785 -12.59 5.53 41.57
CA PHE A 785 -11.19 5.46 41.20
C PHE A 785 -10.79 6.59 40.25
N LEU A 786 -11.65 6.93 39.28
CA LEU A 786 -11.43 8.09 38.42
C LEU A 786 -11.43 9.41 39.20
N GLN A 787 -12.31 9.60 40.18
CA GLN A 787 -12.34 10.80 41.03
C GLN A 787 -11.06 10.95 41.85
N SER A 788 -10.53 9.86 42.41
CA SER A 788 -9.31 9.88 43.24
C SER A 788 -8.00 9.93 42.44
N SER A 789 -8.07 9.73 41.11
CA SER A 789 -6.89 9.65 40.24
C SER A 789 -6.00 10.89 40.22
N HIS A 790 -6.54 12.07 40.56
CA HIS A 790 -5.78 13.32 40.58
C HIS A 790 -4.89 13.47 41.82
N LEU A 791 -5.19 12.77 42.92
CA LEU A 791 -4.58 12.95 44.25
C LEU A 791 -3.52 11.89 44.62
N ALA A 792 -3.50 10.73 43.94
CA ALA A 792 -2.65 9.60 44.31
C ALA A 792 -1.48 9.36 43.33
N LYS A 793 -0.51 8.53 43.75
CA LYS A 793 0.58 8.05 42.88
C LYS A 793 -0.01 7.23 41.73
N ILE A 794 0.53 7.42 40.52
CA ILE A 794 -0.10 6.85 39.33
C ILE A 794 0.05 5.33 39.25
N GLU A 795 1.14 4.80 39.78
CA GLU A 795 1.39 3.36 39.85
C GLU A 795 0.30 2.68 40.68
N ASP A 796 -0.04 3.25 41.85
CA ASP A 796 -1.08 2.72 42.72
C ASP A 796 -2.46 2.77 42.05
N ILE A 797 -2.77 3.86 41.33
CA ILE A 797 -4.03 4.01 40.60
C ILE A 797 -4.12 3.00 39.44
N ALA A 798 -3.04 2.82 38.70
CA ALA A 798 -2.98 1.87 37.60
C ALA A 798 -3.20 0.43 38.09
N GLU A 799 -2.61 0.04 39.22
CA GLU A 799 -2.85 -1.26 39.85
C GLU A 799 -4.32 -1.43 40.28
N LYS A 800 -4.94 -0.40 40.87
CA LYS A 800 -6.38 -0.43 41.21
C LYS A 800 -7.25 -0.67 39.99
N PHE A 801 -6.98 0.00 38.87
CA PHE A 801 -7.70 -0.21 37.62
C PHE A 801 -7.42 -1.59 37.01
N LYS A 802 -6.19 -2.12 37.10
CA LYS A 802 -5.88 -3.49 36.67
C LYS A 802 -6.70 -4.52 37.46
N LEU A 803 -6.81 -4.37 38.79
CA LEU A 803 -7.62 -5.25 39.63
C LEU A 803 -9.11 -5.18 39.25
N LEU A 804 -9.64 -3.98 39.05
CA LEU A 804 -11.02 -3.78 38.60
C LEU A 804 -11.27 -4.42 37.22
N ASN A 805 -10.33 -4.26 36.29
CA ASN A 805 -10.43 -4.87 34.96
C ASN A 805 -10.44 -6.41 35.03
N ARG A 806 -9.65 -7.02 35.92
CA ARG A 806 -9.70 -8.47 36.19
C ARG A 806 -11.04 -8.88 36.79
N ALA A 807 -11.57 -8.12 37.75
CA ALA A 807 -12.87 -8.40 38.37
C ALA A 807 -14.02 -8.40 37.34
N LEU A 808 -13.95 -7.53 36.32
CA LEU A 808 -14.92 -7.51 35.20
C LEU A 808 -14.86 -8.76 34.30
N GLN A 809 -13.78 -9.54 34.36
CA GLN A 809 -13.63 -10.78 33.58
C GLN A 809 -14.13 -12.03 34.32
N VAL A 810 -14.41 -11.93 35.63
CA VAL A 810 -14.89 -13.03 36.45
C VAL A 810 -16.38 -13.27 36.15
N ASN A 811 -16.77 -14.52 35.87
CA ASN A 811 -18.14 -15.03 35.69
C ASN A 811 -19.26 -13.98 35.41
N GLU A 812 -19.49 -13.67 34.13
CA GLU A 812 -20.41 -12.62 33.67
C GLU A 812 -21.87 -12.77 34.14
N TYR A 813 -22.34 -14.01 34.39
CA TYR A 813 -23.71 -14.26 34.83
C TYR A 813 -23.93 -13.84 36.29
N LYS A 814 -22.99 -14.15 37.18
CA LYS A 814 -23.12 -13.86 38.61
C LYS A 814 -23.03 -12.37 38.91
N ILE A 815 -22.19 -11.64 38.17
CA ILE A 815 -22.06 -10.18 38.29
C ILE A 815 -23.36 -9.46 37.90
N LYS A 816 -24.27 -10.10 37.15
CA LYS A 816 -25.54 -9.47 36.74
C LYS A 816 -26.69 -9.57 37.77
N SER A 817 -26.42 -10.00 39.00
CA SER A 817 -27.42 -10.14 40.06
C SER A 817 -27.92 -8.80 40.64
N GLU A 818 -29.24 -8.61 40.75
CA GLU A 818 -29.87 -7.37 41.25
C GLU A 818 -29.32 -6.85 42.59
N VAL A 819 -28.74 -7.73 43.41
CA VAL A 819 -28.08 -7.39 44.68
C VAL A 819 -26.97 -6.34 44.51
N PHE A 820 -26.36 -6.24 43.33
CA PHE A 820 -25.27 -5.31 43.03
C PHE A 820 -25.70 -3.94 42.48
N TRP A 821 -27.01 -3.67 42.39
CA TRP A 821 -27.54 -2.37 41.97
C TRP A 821 -28.02 -1.54 43.16
N GLY A 822 -27.64 -0.27 43.21
CA GLY A 822 -28.08 0.64 44.27
C GLY A 822 -27.52 2.05 44.15
N ASN A 823 -27.86 2.89 45.12
CA ASN A 823 -27.22 4.18 45.33
C ASN A 823 -26.07 3.98 46.32
N TRP A 824 -24.86 3.91 45.78
CA TRP A 824 -23.67 3.57 46.54
C TRP A 824 -23.02 4.82 47.15
N ASN A 825 -22.59 4.72 48.40
CA ASN A 825 -21.72 5.69 49.06
C ASN A 825 -20.58 4.93 49.76
N LEU A 826 -19.57 4.55 48.98
CA LEU A 826 -18.48 3.68 49.43
C LEU A 826 -17.24 4.48 49.81
N LEU A 827 -16.51 4.02 50.83
CA LEU A 827 -15.12 4.42 51.07
C LEU A 827 -14.17 3.70 50.10
N PRO A 828 -13.01 4.28 49.71
CA PRO A 828 -12.08 3.63 48.80
C PRO A 828 -11.62 2.23 49.23
N ARG A 829 -11.52 1.99 50.55
CA ARG A 829 -11.20 0.67 51.13
C ARG A 829 -12.29 -0.37 50.88
N GLN A 830 -13.56 0.04 50.95
CA GLN A 830 -14.73 -0.83 50.75
C GLN A 830 -14.81 -1.26 49.29
N GLY A 831 -14.53 -0.35 48.34
CA GLY A 831 -14.45 -0.68 46.92
C GLY A 831 -13.39 -1.73 46.59
N LEU A 832 -12.21 -1.66 47.24
CA LEU A 832 -11.16 -2.66 47.10
C LEU A 832 -11.54 -4.02 47.70
N ARG A 833 -12.22 -4.02 48.86
CA ARG A 833 -12.74 -5.24 49.49
C ARG A 833 -13.72 -5.97 48.57
N VAL A 834 -14.64 -5.23 47.93
CA VAL A 834 -15.58 -5.76 46.93
C VAL A 834 -14.83 -6.40 45.75
N ILE A 835 -13.84 -5.70 45.18
CA ILE A 835 -13.02 -6.25 44.08
C ILE A 835 -12.31 -7.54 44.52
N ASN A 836 -11.70 -7.56 45.71
CA ASN A 836 -10.99 -8.72 46.21
C ASN A 836 -11.90 -9.93 46.43
N LEU A 837 -13.12 -9.74 46.92
CA LEU A 837 -14.11 -10.82 47.07
C LEU A 837 -14.57 -11.37 45.71
N ILE A 838 -14.72 -10.52 44.70
CA ILE A 838 -15.01 -10.96 43.32
C ILE A 838 -13.86 -11.80 42.77
N LEU A 839 -12.61 -11.34 42.95
CA LEU A 839 -11.42 -12.06 42.48
C LEU A 839 -11.21 -13.41 43.20
N LYS A 840 -11.66 -13.52 44.46
CA LYS A 840 -11.67 -14.77 45.24
C LYS A 840 -12.88 -15.67 44.95
N GLU A 841 -13.81 -15.21 44.10
CA GLU A 841 -15.08 -15.88 43.80
C GLU A 841 -15.95 -16.21 45.04
N ASN A 842 -15.83 -15.44 46.12
CA ASN A 842 -16.64 -15.63 47.33
C ASN A 842 -17.98 -14.89 47.24
N TRP A 843 -18.93 -15.46 46.49
CA TRP A 843 -20.19 -14.81 46.12
C TRP A 843 -21.17 -14.60 47.28
N GLU A 844 -21.18 -15.49 48.26
CA GLU A 844 -22.07 -15.41 49.42
C GLU A 844 -21.66 -14.25 50.35
N GLU A 845 -20.37 -14.17 50.67
CA GLU A 845 -19.81 -13.06 51.45
C GLU A 845 -19.96 -11.72 50.70
N LEU A 846 -19.77 -11.73 49.38
CA LEU A 846 -19.96 -10.55 48.54
C LEU A 846 -21.40 -10.03 48.55
N GLN A 847 -22.40 -10.91 48.47
CA GLN A 847 -23.81 -10.53 48.54
C GLN A 847 -24.17 -9.94 49.91
N ASN A 848 -23.71 -10.58 50.99
CA ASN A 848 -23.91 -10.09 52.35
C ASN A 848 -23.25 -8.72 52.55
N LEU A 849 -22.01 -8.56 52.10
CA LEU A 849 -21.30 -7.27 52.14
C LEU A 849 -22.06 -6.19 51.36
N CYS A 850 -22.52 -6.49 50.15
CA CYS A 850 -23.25 -5.52 49.33
C CYS A 850 -24.61 -5.14 49.95
N ALA A 851 -25.29 -6.09 50.60
CA ALA A 851 -26.53 -5.83 51.32
C ALA A 851 -26.32 -4.92 52.54
N SER A 852 -25.28 -5.17 53.34
CA SER A 852 -24.91 -4.31 54.48
C SER A 852 -24.46 -2.92 54.04
N LEU A 853 -23.61 -2.83 53.00
CA LEU A 853 -23.13 -1.54 52.47
C LEU A 853 -24.28 -0.66 51.94
N LYS A 854 -25.34 -1.25 51.38
CA LYS A 854 -26.56 -0.52 51.00
C LYS A 854 -27.28 0.12 52.18
N GLN A 855 -27.18 -0.49 53.36
CA GLN A 855 -27.79 -0.01 54.61
C GLN A 855 -26.86 0.95 55.38
N GLY A 856 -25.64 1.20 54.88
CA GLY A 856 -24.63 2.00 55.56
C GLY A 856 -23.87 1.24 56.65
N GLU A 857 -24.00 -0.09 56.69
CA GLU A 857 -23.34 -0.96 57.66
C GLU A 857 -22.07 -1.57 57.03
N GLU A 858 -20.95 -1.57 57.77
CA GLU A 858 -19.71 -2.22 57.35
C GLU A 858 -19.47 -3.46 58.23
N PRO A 859 -19.70 -4.69 57.71
CA PRO A 859 -19.49 -5.90 58.48
C PRO A 859 -18.00 -6.10 58.78
N LEU A 860 -17.68 -6.44 60.02
CA LEU A 860 -16.30 -6.62 60.51
C LEU A 860 -15.53 -7.63 59.65
N GLU A 861 -14.27 -7.31 59.33
CA GLU A 861 -13.36 -8.27 58.70
C GLU A 861 -12.85 -9.25 59.75
N VAL A 862 -13.14 -10.54 59.55
CA VAL A 862 -12.58 -11.61 60.39
C VAL A 862 -11.40 -12.20 59.64
N PHE A 863 -10.18 -11.92 60.09
CA PHE A 863 -8.98 -12.60 59.59
C PHE A 863 -8.71 -13.83 60.46
N SER A 864 -8.70 -15.02 59.86
CA SER A 864 -8.11 -16.19 60.52
C SER A 864 -6.60 -16.04 60.46
N VAL A 865 -5.96 -15.77 61.60
CA VAL A 865 -4.52 -15.90 61.75
C VAL A 865 -4.20 -17.40 61.71
N LEU A 866 -3.91 -17.92 60.52
CA LEU A 866 -3.32 -19.25 60.34
C LEU A 866 -1.80 -19.07 60.33
N ASP A 867 -1.18 -19.67 61.34
CA ASP A 867 0.26 -19.82 61.60
C ASP A 867 1.09 -18.53 61.71
N THR A 868 1.03 -17.92 62.89
CA THR A 868 2.19 -17.21 63.43
C THR A 868 3.22 -18.25 63.89
N SER A 869 4.10 -18.68 62.98
CA SER A 869 5.45 -19.01 63.43
C SER A 869 6.11 -17.70 63.81
N ILE A 870 6.18 -17.46 65.12
CA ILE A 870 6.97 -16.39 65.70
C ILE A 870 8.43 -16.72 65.34
N VAL A 871 8.97 -16.05 64.33
CA VAL A 871 10.41 -15.89 64.17
C VAL A 871 10.72 -14.53 64.78
N GLU A 872 11.33 -14.56 65.96
CA GLU A 872 12.00 -13.40 66.54
C GLU A 872 13.21 -13.08 65.64
N GLU A 873 13.07 -12.07 64.80
CA GLU A 873 14.23 -11.29 64.34
C GLU A 873 13.97 -9.83 64.67
N GLU A 874 14.88 -9.31 65.51
CA GLU A 874 15.04 -7.91 65.88
C GLU A 874 15.26 -7.07 64.63
N ASP A 875 14.39 -6.09 64.38
CA ASP A 875 14.76 -4.66 64.30
C ASP A 875 13.66 -3.84 63.58
N ASP A 876 13.25 -2.78 64.28
CA ASP A 876 12.54 -1.58 63.82
C ASP A 876 11.24 -1.71 63.01
N ILE A 877 10.11 -1.69 63.72
CA ILE A 877 8.80 -1.28 63.18
C ILE A 877 8.31 -0.04 63.93
N TYR A 878 8.28 1.08 63.19
CA TYR A 878 7.43 2.23 63.50
C TYR A 878 5.98 1.76 63.70
N LEU A 879 5.45 1.93 64.91
CA LEU A 879 4.03 1.73 65.22
C LEU A 879 3.18 2.69 64.38
N ASP A 880 2.57 2.16 63.31
CA ASP A 880 1.51 2.85 62.58
C ASP A 880 0.15 2.48 63.19
N ASN A 881 -0.51 3.52 63.70
CA ASN A 881 -1.81 3.56 64.38
C ASN A 881 -2.81 2.44 64.01
N ARG A 882 -3.00 1.47 64.91
CA ARG A 882 -4.22 0.66 64.98
C ARG A 882 -5.12 1.21 66.08
N ILE A 883 -6.05 2.09 65.71
CA ILE A 883 -7.15 2.50 66.58
C ILE A 883 -8.22 1.41 66.50
N ILE A 884 -8.46 0.73 67.61
CA ILE A 884 -9.63 -0.13 67.83
C ILE A 884 -10.72 0.78 68.39
N GLU A 885 -11.64 1.26 67.55
CA GLU A 885 -12.83 1.97 68.03
C GLU A 885 -13.91 0.95 68.43
N GLY A 886 -14.11 0.84 69.75
CA GLY A 886 -15.20 0.10 70.38
C GLY A 886 -16.50 0.91 70.45
N ASP A 887 -17.58 0.14 70.41
CA ASP A 887 -18.99 0.44 70.68
C ASP A 887 -19.33 1.76 71.42
N ARG A 888 -20.04 2.68 70.75
CA ARG A 888 -20.72 3.85 71.34
C ARG A 888 -22.23 3.62 71.49
N SER A 889 -22.67 2.42 71.85
CA SER A 889 -24.09 2.14 72.15
C SER A 889 -24.35 1.72 73.60
N ARG A 890 -23.66 2.29 74.60
CA ARG A 890 -24.04 2.17 76.02
C ARG A 890 -23.62 3.39 76.86
N LEU A 891 -24.30 4.52 76.68
CA LEU A 891 -24.41 5.55 77.73
C LEU A 891 -25.78 6.23 77.61
N SER A 892 -26.77 5.66 78.30
CA SER A 892 -27.94 6.37 78.77
C SER A 892 -27.75 6.66 80.26
N ILE A 893 -27.46 7.92 80.60
CA ILE A 893 -27.98 8.76 81.71
C ILE A 893 -27.47 10.17 81.44
#